data_AF-R5X9G0-F1
#
_entry.id   AF-R5X9G0-F1
#
_cell.length_a   1.000
_cell.length_b   1.000
_cell.length_c   1.000
_cell.angle_alpha   90.00
_cell.angle_beta   90.00
_cell.angle_gamma   90.00
#
_symmetry.space_group_name_H-M   'P 1'
#
loop_
_entity.id
_entity.type
_entity.pdbx_description
1 polymer ?
#
loop_
_entity_poly.entity_id
_entity_poly.type
_entity_poly.pdbx_seq_one_letter_code
_entity_poly.pdbx_strand_id
1 'polypeptide(L)'
;MIHSDLVSTGIDGFDKSIDMLRLGDSIVCQVGTISDYKKFLAPFVNRAIEDGRNIVYFKFANKKPLFDDPSDDTIDSINNESISTDLTKIKIFQLDPNIGFNYFTLKISEIIKSEVKNTFYIFDNLTCLQRMWHSDSMIINFFSVICSYLHDLNAVSCFAIMRKAHSYVLPSKAREIAKVIFDIYTIDGKYYIHPLKVSDRVSPTMFLPIHIDGTKVTQITSSDDTVELFSHINWRSSKRLSYWRRTINSARSALKKDEKTQEDIKKLLIYCLIGIEPKIFDMCMKYFSLKDLLKISSRLIGTGNIGGKSVGMLVATQILNSSDDAKDYFKPILENHDSFFIGTDIYYSYIVENGLWDLRTKQKTDEGYFKYAPELKKELENGKFPEDIEDQFMQILEYFGQSPIIVRSSSLLEDNFGNAFAGKYESVFCVNQGTPKERLNEFINAVKVVYASTMSPDAINYRKTRGLDKKDEQMAILVQRVSGDYHGQYFFPHLAGVGNSSNLYVYDENVNMDDGMIRLVFGLGTRAVDRIIGDYVRIVTLDDPMRLPIMNSNDEQKYSQHSVDVLNLATNRHMNVNIDDVINEKLKTDINLFGSKDYNTQIRLKELGLDPNSAPYILNFKRLLKYSAFPEAMKKALHIISAEYNYPVDIEFTANFKEDGSFKINIVQCRPLQTRGLGKSIEIPKLLNKKDCLFSSKGNFMGGNIRLPIDCIVYVSADEYLDLTEVDKYKIARQIGILNTLLKGKNTMLMGPGRWGTSTPSLGVPVHFTELNNMSVMCEIAYSDRDVVPELSYGSHFFQDLVETGIFYVALFDNKENVVFNEDALKERENIASRFSKSINTDVIKVYDTKGLEIYSDIKEQIVMCK
;
A
#
# COMPACT_ATOMS: atom_id res chain seq x y z
N MET A 1 -17.20 16.26 -53.67
CA MET A 1 -17.21 15.01 -52.87
C MET A 1 -17.36 15.40 -51.41
N ILE A 2 -18.59 15.52 -50.92
CA ILE A 2 -18.90 15.96 -49.54
C ILE A 2 -20.07 15.07 -49.11
N HIS A 3 -19.84 13.87 -48.56
CA HIS A 3 -20.90 13.03 -47.91
C HIS A 3 -20.36 11.73 -47.26
N SER A 4 -19.10 11.63 -46.79
CA SER A 4 -18.62 10.39 -46.14
C SER A 4 -18.89 10.30 -44.62
N ASP A 5 -19.24 11.42 -43.98
CA ASP A 5 -19.20 11.53 -42.51
C ASP A 5 -20.59 11.55 -41.85
N LEU A 6 -21.67 11.53 -42.64
CA LEU A 6 -23.03 11.52 -42.13
C LEU A 6 -23.46 10.11 -41.71
N VAL A 7 -24.16 10.01 -40.60
CA VAL A 7 -24.67 8.78 -40.00
C VAL A 7 -26.16 8.93 -39.73
N SER A 8 -26.94 7.93 -40.16
CA SER A 8 -28.39 7.90 -39.94
C SER A 8 -28.72 7.22 -38.61
N THR A 9 -29.76 7.69 -37.94
CA THR A 9 -30.38 7.03 -36.78
C THR A 9 -31.31 5.88 -37.17
N GLY A 10 -31.53 5.66 -38.47
CA GLY A 10 -32.57 4.77 -39.00
C GLY A 10 -33.98 5.37 -38.92
N ILE A 11 -34.11 6.65 -38.53
CA ILE A 11 -35.37 7.38 -38.41
C ILE A 11 -35.27 8.67 -39.25
N ASP A 12 -35.63 8.59 -40.54
CA ASP A 12 -35.43 9.66 -41.53
C ASP A 12 -35.93 11.05 -41.09
N GLY A 13 -37.09 11.11 -40.45
CA GLY A 13 -37.65 12.38 -39.99
C GLY A 13 -36.91 12.96 -38.78
N PHE A 14 -36.34 12.10 -37.93
CA PHE A 14 -35.53 12.53 -36.78
C PHE A 14 -34.15 13.00 -37.27
N ASP A 15 -33.54 12.26 -38.19
CA ASP A 15 -32.28 12.61 -38.84
C ASP A 15 -32.31 14.02 -39.45
N LYS A 16 -33.38 14.36 -40.19
CA LYS A 16 -33.57 15.71 -40.75
C LYS A 16 -33.72 16.78 -39.67
N SER A 17 -34.33 16.43 -38.54
CA SER A 17 -34.61 17.36 -37.44
C SER A 17 -33.33 17.76 -36.67
N ILE A 18 -32.34 16.87 -36.63
CA ILE A 18 -31.08 17.06 -35.90
C ILE A 18 -29.86 17.32 -36.80
N ASP A 19 -30.06 17.51 -38.11
CA ASP A 19 -28.96 17.63 -39.09
C ASP A 19 -28.01 16.41 -39.09
N MET A 20 -28.59 15.21 -39.04
CA MET A 20 -27.92 13.90 -39.03
C MET A 20 -26.91 13.68 -37.88
N LEU A 21 -26.58 12.42 -37.61
CA LEU A 21 -25.40 12.09 -36.81
C LEU A 21 -24.13 12.22 -37.67
N ARG A 22 -22.97 12.31 -37.01
CA ARG A 22 -21.65 12.43 -37.62
C ARG A 22 -20.73 11.36 -37.06
N LEU A 23 -19.77 10.93 -37.85
CA LEU A 23 -18.65 10.13 -37.34
C LEU A 23 -17.99 10.86 -36.16
N GLY A 24 -17.61 10.11 -35.12
CA GLY A 24 -17.07 10.64 -33.87
C GLY A 24 -18.11 11.18 -32.88
N ASP A 25 -19.41 11.07 -33.15
CA ASP A 25 -20.45 11.41 -32.18
C ASP A 25 -20.50 10.37 -31.04
N SER A 26 -20.36 10.88 -29.81
CA SER A 26 -20.69 10.16 -28.58
C SER A 26 -22.12 10.52 -28.15
N ILE A 27 -23.04 9.57 -28.29
CA ILE A 27 -24.48 9.72 -28.06
C ILE A 27 -24.82 9.20 -26.67
N VAL A 28 -25.33 10.07 -25.81
CA VAL A 28 -25.85 9.70 -24.48
C VAL A 28 -27.37 9.82 -24.46
N CYS A 29 -28.05 8.70 -24.28
CA CYS A 29 -29.49 8.62 -24.13
C CYS A 29 -29.87 8.62 -22.65
N GLN A 30 -30.54 9.68 -22.20
CA GLN A 30 -31.17 9.74 -20.88
C GLN A 30 -32.57 9.14 -20.98
N VAL A 31 -32.81 8.03 -20.27
CA VAL A 31 -34.03 7.22 -20.46
C VAL A 31 -34.76 6.98 -19.15
N GLY A 32 -36.09 7.01 -19.19
CA GLY A 32 -36.92 6.62 -18.03
C GLY A 32 -36.95 5.11 -17.82
N THR A 33 -36.93 4.35 -18.91
CA THR A 33 -36.91 2.88 -18.91
C THR A 33 -35.90 2.36 -19.93
N ILE A 34 -35.36 1.15 -19.71
CA ILE A 34 -34.50 0.48 -20.68
C ILE A 34 -35.28 0.15 -21.98
N SER A 35 -36.60 -0.02 -21.90
CA SER A 35 -37.42 -0.21 -23.10
C SER A 35 -37.40 0.99 -24.03
N ASP A 36 -37.33 2.21 -23.50
CA ASP A 36 -37.23 3.42 -24.32
C ASP A 36 -35.87 3.49 -25.02
N TYR A 37 -34.79 3.08 -24.35
CA TYR A 37 -33.47 2.97 -24.98
C TYR A 37 -33.45 1.97 -26.14
N LYS A 38 -34.10 0.81 -25.96
CA LYS A 38 -34.23 -0.22 -27.00
C LYS A 38 -34.92 0.32 -28.26
N LYS A 39 -36.00 1.09 -28.09
CA LYS A 39 -36.74 1.70 -29.22
C LYS A 39 -35.87 2.64 -30.05
N PHE A 40 -34.91 3.33 -29.43
CA PHE A 40 -33.92 4.13 -30.13
C PHE A 40 -32.84 3.29 -30.82
N LEU A 41 -32.29 2.28 -30.12
CA LEU A 41 -31.20 1.47 -30.65
C LEU A 41 -31.61 0.60 -31.85
N ALA A 42 -32.80 -0.01 -31.82
CA ALA A 42 -33.21 -0.95 -32.86
C ALA A 42 -33.13 -0.39 -34.30
N PRO A 43 -33.73 0.77 -34.62
CA PRO A 43 -33.59 1.36 -35.96
C PRO A 43 -32.16 1.79 -36.27
N PHE A 44 -31.42 2.32 -35.29
CA PHE A 44 -30.02 2.76 -35.46
C PHE A 44 -29.10 1.60 -35.83
N VAL A 45 -29.22 0.47 -35.14
CA VAL A 45 -28.40 -0.73 -35.36
C VAL A 45 -28.74 -1.40 -36.68
N ASN A 46 -30.03 -1.57 -36.98
CA ASN A 46 -30.45 -2.17 -38.25
C ASN A 46 -29.97 -1.33 -39.43
N ARG A 47 -30.06 0.00 -39.34
CA ARG A 47 -29.54 0.90 -40.38
C ARG A 47 -28.02 0.81 -40.52
N ALA A 48 -27.29 0.74 -39.40
CA ALA A 48 -25.85 0.56 -39.43
C ALA A 48 -25.43 -0.78 -40.09
N ILE A 49 -26.20 -1.85 -39.89
CA ILE A 49 -26.00 -3.14 -40.57
C ILE A 49 -26.21 -3.01 -42.08
N GLU A 50 -27.29 -2.33 -42.50
CA GLU A 50 -27.58 -2.07 -43.92
C GLU A 50 -26.48 -1.24 -44.59
N ASP A 51 -25.94 -0.24 -43.88
CA ASP A 51 -24.84 0.61 -44.33
C ASP A 51 -23.46 -0.09 -44.27
N GLY A 52 -23.42 -1.38 -43.93
CA GLY A 52 -22.20 -2.20 -43.90
C GLY A 52 -21.22 -1.82 -42.78
N ARG A 53 -21.71 -1.23 -41.68
CA ARG A 53 -20.89 -0.86 -40.52
C ARG A 53 -20.61 -2.09 -39.65
N ASN A 54 -19.44 -2.11 -39.03
CA ASN A 54 -19.15 -3.09 -37.97
C ASN A 54 -19.84 -2.64 -36.69
N ILE A 55 -20.45 -3.56 -35.96
CA ILE A 55 -21.15 -3.24 -34.71
C ILE A 55 -20.56 -4.05 -33.57
N VAL A 56 -20.15 -3.34 -32.53
CA VAL A 56 -19.62 -3.91 -31.29
C VAL A 56 -20.54 -3.52 -30.15
N TYR A 57 -21.01 -4.52 -29.40
CA TYR A 57 -21.88 -4.32 -28.24
C TYR A 57 -21.19 -4.82 -26.97
N PHE A 58 -21.01 -3.91 -26.00
CA PHE A 58 -20.47 -4.21 -24.68
C PHE A 58 -21.61 -4.49 -23.69
N LYS A 59 -21.69 -5.74 -23.24
CA LYS A 59 -22.73 -6.24 -22.35
C LYS A 59 -22.19 -6.48 -20.93
N PHE A 60 -22.77 -5.82 -19.93
CA PHE A 60 -22.35 -5.91 -18.53
C PHE A 60 -23.49 -5.76 -17.50
N ALA A 61 -24.72 -5.40 -17.90
CA ALA A 61 -25.83 -5.13 -16.98
C ALA A 61 -26.49 -6.39 -16.37
N ASN A 62 -26.22 -7.60 -16.88
CA ASN A 62 -26.82 -8.85 -16.38
C ASN A 62 -26.19 -9.38 -15.07
N LYS A 63 -25.20 -8.68 -14.51
CA LYS A 63 -24.48 -9.11 -13.31
C LYS A 63 -25.16 -8.54 -12.06
N LYS A 64 -25.58 -9.41 -11.14
CA LYS A 64 -26.17 -8.98 -9.86
C LYS A 64 -25.10 -8.35 -8.97
N PRO A 65 -25.41 -7.23 -8.27
CA PRO A 65 -24.51 -6.69 -7.27
C PRO A 65 -24.30 -7.70 -6.14
N LEU A 66 -23.16 -7.61 -5.46
CA LEU A 66 -22.85 -8.51 -4.34
C LEU A 66 -23.82 -8.34 -3.17
N PHE A 67 -24.33 -7.11 -2.98
CA PHE A 67 -25.32 -6.76 -1.95
C PHE A 67 -26.49 -6.06 -2.64
N ASP A 68 -27.61 -6.76 -2.78
CA ASP A 68 -28.83 -6.20 -3.34
C ASP A 68 -30.06 -6.68 -2.58
N ASP A 69 -31.10 -5.84 -2.56
CA ASP A 69 -32.42 -6.22 -2.09
C ASP A 69 -33.00 -7.28 -3.05
N PRO A 70 -33.37 -8.48 -2.59
CA PRO A 70 -33.97 -9.53 -3.43
C PRO A 70 -35.26 -9.11 -4.15
N SER A 71 -35.88 -8.00 -3.77
CA SER A 71 -37.14 -7.49 -4.33
C SER A 71 -36.97 -6.45 -5.46
N ASP A 72 -35.76 -6.02 -5.77
CA ASP A 72 -35.49 -5.05 -6.85
C ASP A 72 -35.24 -5.76 -8.19
N ASP A 73 -36.32 -6.23 -8.83
CA ASP A 73 -36.34 -6.86 -10.16
C ASP A 73 -36.21 -5.85 -11.31
N THR A 74 -35.53 -4.72 -11.10
CA THR A 74 -35.17 -3.82 -12.21
C THR A 74 -34.13 -4.50 -13.10
N ILE A 75 -34.61 -5.31 -14.04
CA ILE A 75 -33.80 -5.95 -15.09
C ILE A 75 -33.20 -4.83 -15.95
N ASP A 76 -32.02 -4.37 -15.56
CA ASP A 76 -31.25 -3.29 -16.21
C ASP A 76 -30.62 -3.73 -17.55
N SER A 77 -30.86 -4.98 -17.99
CA SER A 77 -30.25 -5.53 -19.19
C SER A 77 -31.12 -5.44 -20.43
N ILE A 78 -30.47 -5.12 -21.54
CA ILE A 78 -31.06 -5.20 -22.87
C ILE A 78 -31.05 -6.67 -23.35
N ASN A 79 -32.19 -7.18 -23.82
CA ASN A 79 -32.23 -8.47 -24.50
C ASN A 79 -31.65 -8.30 -25.90
N ASN A 80 -30.70 -9.16 -26.28
CA ASN A 80 -29.96 -9.02 -27.53
C ASN A 80 -30.91 -8.99 -28.75
N GLU A 81 -31.89 -9.89 -28.79
CA GLU A 81 -32.94 -9.98 -29.84
C GLU A 81 -33.76 -8.70 -30.02
N SER A 82 -33.74 -7.80 -29.03
CA SER A 82 -34.45 -6.52 -29.08
C SER A 82 -33.62 -5.37 -29.67
N ILE A 83 -32.32 -5.57 -29.90
CA ILE A 83 -31.40 -4.55 -30.45
C ILE A 83 -31.28 -4.67 -31.97
N SER A 84 -31.42 -5.89 -32.52
CA SER A 84 -31.42 -6.11 -33.97
C SER A 84 -32.10 -7.44 -34.31
N THR A 85 -32.61 -7.53 -35.54
CA THR A 85 -33.15 -8.76 -36.14
C THR A 85 -32.06 -9.71 -36.65
N ASP A 86 -30.82 -9.24 -36.88
CA ASP A 86 -29.69 -10.04 -37.32
C ASP A 86 -28.51 -9.96 -36.33
N LEU A 87 -28.56 -10.80 -35.30
CA LEU A 87 -27.53 -10.86 -34.27
C LEU A 87 -26.18 -11.38 -34.78
N THR A 88 -26.15 -12.06 -35.93
CA THR A 88 -24.91 -12.65 -36.46
C THR A 88 -23.90 -11.58 -36.92
N LYS A 89 -24.39 -10.36 -37.15
CA LYS A 89 -23.58 -9.20 -37.57
C LYS A 89 -23.14 -8.30 -36.42
N ILE A 90 -23.47 -8.66 -35.18
CA ILE A 90 -23.09 -7.91 -33.98
C ILE A 90 -22.03 -8.70 -33.20
N LYS A 91 -20.86 -8.10 -32.97
CA LYS A 91 -19.86 -8.65 -32.07
C LYS A 91 -20.21 -8.28 -30.63
N ILE A 92 -20.54 -9.28 -29.81
CA ILE A 92 -20.94 -9.07 -28.41
C ILE A 92 -19.79 -9.43 -27.49
N PHE A 93 -19.38 -8.48 -26.65
CA PHE A 93 -18.40 -8.71 -25.59
C PHE A 93 -19.07 -8.64 -24.23
N GLN A 94 -19.13 -9.77 -23.53
CA GLN A 94 -19.63 -9.82 -22.16
C GLN A 94 -18.50 -9.54 -21.18
N LEU A 95 -18.73 -8.59 -20.27
CA LEU A 95 -17.74 -8.10 -19.32
C LEU A 95 -18.30 -8.13 -17.89
N ASP A 96 -17.43 -8.35 -16.92
CA ASP A 96 -17.79 -8.38 -15.51
C ASP A 96 -17.24 -7.14 -14.79
N PRO A 97 -18.10 -6.17 -14.41
CA PRO A 97 -17.65 -4.95 -13.73
C PRO A 97 -17.19 -5.20 -12.29
N ASN A 98 -17.51 -6.36 -11.68
CA ASN A 98 -17.10 -6.70 -10.32
C ASN A 98 -15.60 -7.00 -10.19
N ILE A 99 -14.90 -7.25 -11.30
CA ILE A 99 -13.45 -7.45 -11.30
C ILE A 99 -12.71 -6.14 -10.93
N GLY A 100 -13.34 -4.99 -11.18
CA GLY A 100 -12.84 -3.67 -10.82
C GLY A 100 -12.73 -2.71 -12.00
N PHE A 101 -12.75 -1.41 -11.68
CA PHE A 101 -12.75 -0.30 -12.64
C PHE A 101 -11.60 -0.39 -13.67
N ASN A 102 -10.37 -0.61 -13.21
CA ASN A 102 -9.21 -0.60 -14.09
C ASN A 102 -9.23 -1.75 -15.10
N TYR A 103 -9.47 -2.98 -14.64
CA TYR A 103 -9.55 -4.15 -15.52
C TYR A 103 -10.65 -3.94 -16.56
N PHE A 104 -11.84 -3.54 -16.12
CA PHE A 104 -12.99 -3.30 -16.99
C PHE A 104 -12.69 -2.26 -18.07
N THR A 105 -12.10 -1.12 -17.67
CA THR A 105 -11.78 -0.01 -18.58
C THR A 105 -10.68 -0.40 -19.57
N LEU A 106 -9.59 -1.02 -19.10
CA LEU A 106 -8.48 -1.47 -19.97
C LEU A 106 -8.97 -2.49 -21.00
N LYS A 107 -9.77 -3.47 -20.59
CA LYS A 107 -10.30 -4.52 -21.48
C LYS A 107 -11.17 -3.92 -22.59
N ILE A 108 -12.00 -2.92 -22.27
CA ILE A 108 -12.80 -2.21 -23.27
C ILE A 108 -11.89 -1.40 -24.21
N SER A 109 -10.91 -0.65 -23.67
CA SER A 109 -9.96 0.11 -24.47
C SER A 109 -9.15 -0.77 -25.42
N GLU A 110 -8.72 -1.97 -24.99
CA GLU A 110 -8.04 -2.95 -25.82
C GLU A 110 -8.92 -3.45 -26.97
N ILE A 111 -10.19 -3.78 -26.69
CA ILE A 111 -11.15 -4.19 -27.71
C ILE A 111 -11.33 -3.06 -28.73
N ILE A 112 -11.59 -1.83 -28.27
CA ILE A 112 -11.77 -0.65 -29.14
C ILE A 112 -10.53 -0.42 -30.03
N LYS A 113 -9.31 -0.58 -29.49
CA LYS A 113 -8.05 -0.42 -30.26
C LYS A 113 -7.81 -1.55 -31.26
N SER A 114 -8.34 -2.74 -31.02
CA SER A 114 -8.16 -3.91 -31.90
C SER A 114 -9.16 -3.97 -33.05
N GLU A 115 -10.25 -3.20 -32.99
CA GLU A 115 -11.33 -3.23 -33.96
C GLU A 115 -11.09 -2.28 -35.16
N VAL A 116 -11.77 -2.57 -36.27
CA VAL A 116 -11.52 -1.95 -37.58
C VAL A 116 -12.10 -0.53 -37.66
N LYS A 117 -11.59 0.32 -38.56
CA LYS A 117 -12.23 1.59 -38.95
C LYS A 117 -13.71 1.34 -39.35
N ASN A 118 -14.57 2.35 -39.17
CA ASN A 118 -16.03 2.28 -39.41
C ASN A 118 -16.82 1.37 -38.44
N THR A 119 -16.39 1.27 -37.19
CA THR A 119 -17.11 0.50 -36.15
C THR A 119 -18.00 1.40 -35.31
N PHE A 120 -19.23 0.96 -35.06
CA PHE A 120 -20.18 1.59 -34.13
C PHE A 120 -20.20 0.81 -32.83
N TYR A 121 -20.12 1.54 -31.71
CA TYR A 121 -20.01 0.96 -30.38
C TYR A 121 -21.27 1.21 -29.56
N ILE A 122 -21.84 0.14 -29.01
CA ILE A 122 -23.04 0.19 -28.18
C ILE A 122 -22.66 -0.28 -26.79
N PHE A 123 -23.12 0.44 -25.78
CA PHE A 123 -22.88 0.10 -24.38
C PHE A 123 -24.19 -0.17 -23.67
N ASP A 124 -24.16 -1.11 -22.73
CA ASP A 124 -25.22 -1.24 -21.74
C ASP A 124 -25.43 0.05 -20.93
N ASN A 125 -26.52 0.07 -20.18
CA ASN A 125 -26.86 1.17 -19.28
C ASN A 125 -25.73 1.44 -18.27
N LEU A 126 -25.10 2.62 -18.36
CA LEU A 126 -24.01 3.01 -17.46
C LEU A 126 -24.47 3.11 -16.00
N THR A 127 -25.77 3.31 -15.75
CA THR A 127 -26.30 3.35 -14.38
C THR A 127 -26.06 2.04 -13.64
N CYS A 128 -26.04 0.88 -14.30
CA CYS A 128 -25.83 -0.39 -13.59
C CYS A 128 -24.44 -0.46 -12.94
N LEU A 129 -23.44 0.22 -13.51
CA LEU A 129 -22.09 0.32 -12.96
C LEU A 129 -22.07 1.05 -11.60
N GLN A 130 -23.04 1.93 -11.33
CA GLN A 130 -23.20 2.59 -10.03
C GLN A 130 -23.44 1.59 -8.90
N ARG A 131 -24.18 0.52 -9.17
CA ARG A 131 -24.47 -0.53 -8.18
C ARG A 131 -23.26 -1.44 -7.95
N MET A 132 -22.39 -1.58 -8.94
CA MET A 132 -21.19 -2.45 -8.89
C MET A 132 -20.02 -1.76 -8.21
N TRP A 133 -19.80 -0.49 -8.55
CA TRP A 133 -18.67 0.30 -8.07
C TRP A 133 -19.02 1.21 -6.89
N HIS A 134 -20.32 1.34 -6.57
CA HIS A 134 -20.83 2.20 -5.50
C HIS A 134 -20.37 3.68 -5.60
N SER A 135 -20.03 4.13 -6.81
CA SER A 135 -19.37 5.42 -7.06
C SER A 135 -19.83 6.05 -8.38
N ASP A 136 -20.33 7.29 -8.31
CA ASP A 136 -20.65 8.10 -9.49
C ASP A 136 -19.36 8.51 -10.22
N SER A 137 -18.29 8.80 -9.47
CA SER A 137 -16.99 9.24 -9.99
C SER A 137 -16.33 8.18 -10.87
N MET A 138 -16.48 6.89 -10.52
CA MET A 138 -15.96 5.80 -11.34
C MET A 138 -16.66 5.69 -12.70
N ILE A 139 -17.96 5.96 -12.76
CA ILE A 139 -18.70 6.00 -14.02
C ILE A 139 -18.23 7.17 -14.88
N ILE A 140 -18.04 8.34 -14.27
CA ILE A 140 -17.52 9.53 -14.95
C ILE A 140 -16.13 9.24 -15.54
N ASN A 141 -15.23 8.68 -14.74
CA ASN A 141 -13.87 8.35 -15.17
C ASN A 141 -13.88 7.34 -16.32
N PHE A 142 -14.71 6.30 -16.23
CA PHE A 142 -14.89 5.32 -17.30
C PHE A 142 -15.37 6.01 -18.58
N PHE A 143 -16.42 6.84 -18.46
CA PHE A 143 -17.01 7.53 -19.58
C PHE A 143 -16.04 8.49 -20.26
N SER A 144 -15.26 9.25 -19.50
CA SER A 144 -14.20 10.14 -19.99
C SER A 144 -13.14 9.38 -20.79
N VAL A 145 -12.62 8.30 -20.22
CA VAL A 145 -11.57 7.49 -20.84
C VAL A 145 -12.05 6.86 -22.14
N ILE A 146 -13.22 6.21 -22.12
CA ILE A 146 -13.74 5.50 -23.29
C ILE A 146 -14.13 6.47 -24.40
N CYS A 147 -14.77 7.60 -24.07
CA CYS A 147 -15.08 8.63 -25.07
C CYS A 147 -13.83 9.22 -25.72
N SER A 148 -12.72 9.37 -24.99
CA SER A 148 -11.44 9.81 -25.56
C SER A 148 -10.96 8.86 -26.66
N TYR A 149 -10.92 7.56 -26.38
CA TYR A 149 -10.51 6.56 -27.38
C TYR A 149 -11.43 6.51 -28.60
N LEU A 150 -12.74 6.61 -28.37
CA LEU A 150 -13.73 6.58 -29.45
C LEU A 150 -13.64 7.83 -30.33
N HIS A 151 -13.33 8.97 -29.73
CA HIS A 151 -13.09 10.21 -30.45
C HIS A 151 -11.86 10.11 -31.36
N ASP A 152 -10.75 9.56 -30.88
CA ASP A 152 -9.53 9.37 -31.66
C ASP A 152 -9.73 8.43 -32.88
N LEU A 153 -10.66 7.49 -32.76
CA LEU A 153 -11.03 6.58 -33.85
C LEU A 153 -12.13 7.13 -34.78
N ASN A 154 -12.65 8.33 -34.50
CA ASN A 154 -13.80 8.93 -35.18
C ASN A 154 -15.01 7.97 -35.21
N ALA A 155 -15.21 7.20 -34.14
CA ALA A 155 -16.24 6.17 -34.05
C ALA A 155 -17.55 6.74 -33.47
N VAL A 156 -18.69 6.24 -33.95
CA VAL A 156 -19.99 6.56 -33.33
C VAL A 156 -20.22 5.63 -32.16
N SER A 157 -20.68 6.19 -31.06
CA SER A 157 -20.95 5.42 -29.84
C SER A 157 -22.27 5.78 -29.20
N CYS A 158 -22.93 4.80 -28.58
CA CYS A 158 -24.20 4.99 -27.90
C CYS A 158 -24.14 4.45 -26.47
N PHE A 159 -24.57 5.30 -25.54
CA PHE A 159 -24.62 5.02 -24.09
C PHE A 159 -26.01 5.32 -23.55
N ALA A 160 -26.44 4.60 -22.53
CA ALA A 160 -27.64 4.93 -21.77
C ALA A 160 -27.33 5.32 -20.33
N ILE A 161 -28.10 6.28 -19.82
CA ILE A 161 -28.13 6.66 -18.41
C ILE A 161 -29.60 6.76 -17.97
N MET A 162 -29.95 6.05 -16.89
CA MET A 162 -31.29 6.11 -16.32
C MET A 162 -31.61 7.48 -15.70
N ARG A 163 -32.75 8.05 -16.09
CA ARG A 163 -33.25 9.32 -15.55
C ARG A 163 -33.50 9.16 -14.06
N LYS A 164 -33.15 10.20 -13.30
CA LYS A 164 -33.22 10.26 -11.84
C LYS A 164 -32.27 9.30 -11.11
N ALA A 165 -31.56 8.35 -11.73
CA ALA A 165 -30.73 7.42 -10.93
C ALA A 165 -29.55 8.10 -10.20
N HIS A 166 -29.06 9.22 -10.75
CA HIS A 166 -27.81 9.88 -10.36
C HIS A 166 -28.00 11.26 -9.74
N SER A 167 -26.94 11.73 -9.07
CA SER A 167 -26.80 13.14 -8.71
C SER A 167 -26.65 14.03 -9.96
N TYR A 168 -26.74 15.35 -9.82
CA TYR A 168 -26.56 16.29 -10.94
C TYR A 168 -25.16 16.22 -11.58
N VAL A 169 -24.17 15.69 -10.84
CA VAL A 169 -22.76 15.65 -11.26
C VAL A 169 -22.58 14.79 -12.52
N LEU A 170 -23.09 13.55 -12.54
CA LEU A 170 -22.92 12.65 -13.69
C LEU A 170 -23.56 13.21 -14.98
N PRO A 171 -24.84 13.66 -15.01
CA PRO A 171 -25.41 14.29 -16.20
C PRO A 171 -24.71 15.59 -16.63
N SER A 172 -24.12 16.35 -15.69
CA SER A 172 -23.32 17.53 -16.02
C SER A 172 -22.01 17.15 -16.71
N LYS A 173 -21.26 16.19 -16.15
CA LYS A 173 -20.03 15.68 -16.77
C LYS A 173 -20.29 14.98 -18.10
N ALA A 174 -21.36 14.20 -18.20
CA ALA A 174 -21.79 13.64 -19.48
C ALA A 174 -22.07 14.74 -20.52
N ARG A 175 -22.67 15.87 -20.10
CA ARG A 175 -22.85 17.07 -20.96
C ARG A 175 -21.55 17.73 -21.39
N GLU A 176 -20.51 17.71 -20.57
CA GLU A 176 -19.19 18.21 -20.96
C GLU A 176 -18.52 17.30 -22.00
N ILE A 177 -18.58 15.98 -21.79
CA ILE A 177 -17.85 14.97 -22.57
C ILE A 177 -18.57 14.58 -23.87
N ALA A 178 -19.89 14.36 -23.84
CA ALA A 178 -20.64 13.83 -24.98
C ALA A 178 -20.88 14.90 -26.05
N LYS A 179 -20.83 14.52 -27.33
CA LYS A 179 -21.20 15.44 -28.44
C LYS A 179 -22.71 15.52 -28.62
N VAL A 180 -23.43 14.44 -28.35
CA VAL A 180 -24.87 14.34 -28.57
C VAL A 180 -25.54 13.79 -27.31
N ILE A 181 -26.62 14.45 -26.87
CA ILE A 181 -27.43 14.04 -25.72
C ILE A 181 -28.89 14.12 -26.08
N PHE A 182 -29.57 12.98 -25.90
CA PHE A 182 -31.00 12.83 -26.12
C PHE A 182 -31.68 12.50 -24.80
N ASP A 183 -32.75 13.21 -24.47
CA ASP A 183 -33.67 12.83 -23.41
C ASP A 183 -34.87 12.11 -24.03
N ILE A 184 -35.04 10.84 -23.68
CA ILE A 184 -35.98 9.93 -24.32
C ILE A 184 -37.03 9.50 -23.29
N TYR A 185 -38.30 9.62 -23.66
CA TYR A 185 -39.40 9.28 -22.75
C TYR A 185 -40.67 8.87 -23.48
N THR A 186 -41.46 8.03 -22.82
CA THR A 186 -42.82 7.72 -23.23
C THR A 186 -43.80 8.40 -22.27
N ILE A 187 -44.73 9.21 -22.79
CA ILE A 187 -45.81 9.86 -22.04
C ILE A 187 -47.12 9.46 -22.69
N ASP A 188 -48.07 8.92 -21.91
CA ASP A 188 -49.39 8.47 -22.38
C ASP A 188 -49.33 7.56 -23.62
N GLY A 189 -48.31 6.68 -23.67
CA GLY A 189 -48.08 5.75 -24.78
C GLY A 189 -47.39 6.36 -26.01
N LYS A 190 -47.20 7.68 -26.06
CA LYS A 190 -46.50 8.39 -27.14
C LYS A 190 -45.00 8.47 -26.84
N TYR A 191 -44.18 8.15 -27.83
CA TYR A 191 -42.72 8.08 -27.70
C TYR A 191 -42.06 9.38 -28.20
N TYR A 192 -41.21 9.97 -27.37
CA TYR A 192 -40.56 11.25 -27.65
C TYR A 192 -39.04 11.14 -27.51
N ILE A 193 -38.34 11.84 -28.40
CA ILE A 193 -36.91 12.13 -28.29
C ILE A 193 -36.73 13.65 -28.25
N HIS A 194 -36.10 14.14 -27.19
CA HIS A 194 -35.82 15.55 -26.98
C HIS A 194 -34.30 15.77 -27.00
N PRO A 195 -33.75 16.37 -28.07
CA PRO A 195 -32.33 16.69 -28.12
C PRO A 195 -31.97 17.77 -27.11
N LEU A 196 -31.03 17.48 -26.20
CA LEU A 196 -30.55 18.40 -25.18
C LEU A 196 -29.18 19.00 -25.53
N LYS A 197 -28.37 18.28 -26.30
CA LYS A 197 -27.09 18.72 -26.82
C LYS A 197 -26.85 18.04 -28.15
N VAL A 198 -26.48 18.81 -29.15
CA VAL A 198 -26.14 18.31 -30.49
C VAL A 198 -25.03 19.24 -31.01
N SER A 199 -23.77 18.86 -30.75
CA SER A 199 -22.61 19.71 -31.07
C SER A 199 -22.41 19.90 -32.58
N ASP A 200 -21.83 21.04 -32.95
CA ASP A 200 -21.39 21.39 -34.31
C ASP A 200 -22.50 21.47 -35.37
N ARG A 201 -23.75 21.65 -34.93
CA ARG A 201 -24.95 21.79 -35.79
C ARG A 201 -25.80 22.95 -35.32
N VAL A 202 -26.57 23.52 -36.24
CA VAL A 202 -27.48 24.63 -35.97
C VAL A 202 -28.77 24.39 -36.74
N SER A 203 -29.90 24.34 -36.03
CA SER A 203 -31.22 24.36 -36.64
C SER A 203 -32.22 25.09 -35.73
N PRO A 204 -33.19 25.85 -36.28
CA PRO A 204 -34.16 26.62 -35.50
C PRO A 204 -35.01 25.78 -34.53
N THR A 205 -35.21 24.50 -34.83
CA THR A 205 -36.13 23.60 -34.08
C THR A 205 -35.43 22.38 -33.47
N MET A 206 -34.10 22.30 -33.55
CA MET A 206 -33.31 21.12 -33.16
C MET A 206 -33.50 20.69 -31.70
N PHE A 207 -33.68 21.64 -30.79
CA PHE A 207 -33.80 21.38 -29.34
C PHE A 207 -35.27 21.34 -28.89
N LEU A 208 -36.21 21.14 -29.80
CA LEU A 208 -37.60 20.91 -29.45
C LEU A 208 -37.88 19.41 -29.29
N PRO A 209 -38.84 19.01 -28.43
CA PRO A 209 -39.28 17.62 -28.35
C PRO A 209 -39.80 17.10 -29.69
N ILE A 210 -39.44 15.85 -30.02
CA ILE A 210 -39.80 15.22 -31.29
C ILE A 210 -40.60 13.96 -30.98
N HIS A 211 -41.85 13.93 -31.43
CA HIS A 211 -42.71 12.75 -31.35
C HIS A 211 -42.39 11.78 -32.50
N ILE A 212 -42.24 10.50 -32.16
CA ILE A 212 -41.91 9.44 -33.11
C ILE A 212 -43.02 8.38 -33.07
N ASP A 213 -43.70 8.22 -34.20
CA ASP A 213 -44.77 7.24 -34.43
C ASP A 213 -44.43 6.41 -35.67
N GLY A 214 -43.69 5.32 -35.46
CA GLY A 214 -43.13 4.52 -36.54
C GLY A 214 -42.20 5.34 -37.43
N THR A 215 -42.56 5.51 -38.71
CA THR A 215 -41.82 6.35 -39.67
C THR A 215 -42.26 7.81 -39.66
N LYS A 216 -43.38 8.13 -38.98
CA LYS A 216 -43.89 9.49 -38.89
C LYS A 216 -43.22 10.22 -37.73
N VAL A 217 -42.55 11.31 -38.05
CA VAL A 217 -41.85 12.16 -37.06
C VAL A 217 -42.52 13.52 -37.04
N THR A 218 -42.85 14.02 -35.85
CA THR A 218 -43.50 15.33 -35.67
C THR A 218 -42.74 16.13 -34.62
N GLN A 219 -42.14 17.25 -35.01
CA GLN A 219 -41.54 18.20 -34.07
C GLN A 219 -42.65 18.96 -33.35
N ILE A 220 -42.57 19.05 -32.02
CA ILE A 220 -43.52 19.80 -31.22
C ILE A 220 -43.10 21.27 -31.23
N THR A 221 -43.69 22.05 -32.14
CA THR A 221 -43.40 23.48 -32.33
C THR A 221 -44.46 24.40 -31.74
N SER A 222 -45.67 23.87 -31.48
CA SER A 222 -46.76 24.61 -30.83
C SER A 222 -46.39 24.85 -29.36
N SER A 223 -46.54 26.10 -28.90
CA SER A 223 -46.31 26.44 -27.49
C SER A 223 -47.28 25.72 -26.55
N ASP A 224 -48.52 25.48 -27.00
CA ASP A 224 -49.56 24.84 -26.19
C ASP A 224 -49.22 23.36 -25.95
N ASP A 225 -48.96 22.61 -27.03
CA ASP A 225 -48.49 21.22 -26.99
C ASP A 225 -47.19 21.07 -26.19
N THR A 226 -46.30 22.07 -26.27
CA THR A 226 -45.04 22.09 -25.51
C THR A 226 -45.30 22.23 -24.02
N VAL A 227 -46.20 23.14 -23.61
CA VAL A 227 -46.59 23.33 -22.21
C VAL A 227 -47.33 22.10 -21.68
N GLU A 228 -48.24 21.52 -22.46
CA GLU A 228 -48.93 20.29 -22.11
C GLU A 228 -47.92 19.15 -21.89
N LEU A 229 -46.98 18.95 -22.80
CA LEU A 229 -45.94 17.93 -22.68
C LEU A 229 -45.07 18.13 -21.43
N PHE A 230 -44.59 19.36 -21.20
CA PHE A 230 -43.73 19.65 -20.05
C PHE A 230 -44.49 19.68 -18.72
N SER A 231 -45.81 19.89 -18.71
CA SER A 231 -46.62 19.81 -17.48
C SER A 231 -46.62 18.39 -16.87
N HIS A 232 -46.48 17.37 -17.72
CA HIS A 232 -46.36 15.96 -17.32
C HIS A 232 -44.92 15.58 -16.92
N ILE A 233 -43.92 16.42 -17.25
CA ILE A 233 -42.51 16.20 -16.94
C ILE A 233 -42.16 17.02 -15.70
N ASN A 234 -41.93 16.34 -14.58
CA ASN A 234 -41.44 17.00 -13.37
C ASN A 234 -39.98 17.46 -13.55
N TRP A 235 -39.79 18.68 -14.08
CA TRP A 235 -38.48 19.23 -14.46
C TRP A 235 -37.58 19.49 -13.25
N ARG A 236 -38.19 19.77 -12.09
CA ARG A 236 -37.46 19.87 -10.82
C ARG A 236 -37.03 18.46 -10.43
N SER A 237 -35.92 18.00 -11.00
CA SER A 237 -35.19 16.90 -10.41
C SER A 237 -34.84 17.38 -9.00
N SER A 238 -35.53 16.87 -7.98
CA SER A 238 -35.08 16.98 -6.60
C SER A 238 -33.59 16.70 -6.60
N LYS A 239 -32.73 17.58 -6.05
CA LYS A 239 -31.28 17.36 -5.91
C LYS A 239 -31.06 15.97 -5.32
N ARG A 240 -30.89 14.95 -6.17
CA ARG A 240 -30.66 13.59 -5.71
C ARG A 240 -29.23 13.55 -5.22
N LEU A 241 -29.07 13.01 -4.03
CA LEU A 241 -27.78 12.78 -3.44
C LEU A 241 -27.05 11.72 -4.27
N SER A 242 -25.73 11.81 -4.34
CA SER A 242 -24.90 10.76 -4.95
C SER A 242 -25.20 9.40 -4.31
N TYR A 243 -24.90 8.32 -5.02
CA TYR A 243 -25.14 6.96 -4.48
C TYR A 243 -24.54 6.79 -3.10
N TRP A 244 -23.26 7.14 -2.93
CA TRP A 244 -22.58 7.09 -1.63
C TRP A 244 -23.33 7.84 -0.54
N ARG A 245 -23.79 9.07 -0.80
CA ARG A 245 -24.49 9.88 0.20
C ARG A 245 -25.89 9.34 0.52
N ARG A 246 -26.55 8.67 -0.44
CA ARG A 246 -27.77 7.89 -0.17
C ARG A 246 -27.46 6.71 0.75
N THR A 247 -26.41 5.94 0.47
CA THR A 247 -25.97 4.81 1.29
C THR A 247 -25.67 5.24 2.72
N ILE A 248 -24.93 6.34 2.93
CA ILE A 248 -24.66 6.89 4.26
C ILE A 248 -25.93 7.35 4.98
N ASN A 249 -26.87 7.99 4.28
CA ASN A 249 -28.14 8.37 4.88
C ASN A 249 -28.98 7.15 5.27
N SER A 250 -29.06 6.14 4.40
CA SER A 250 -29.72 4.86 4.71
C SER A 250 -29.08 4.19 5.92
N ALA A 251 -27.76 4.21 6.02
CA ALA A 251 -27.03 3.68 7.17
C ALA A 251 -27.31 4.44 8.46
N ARG A 252 -27.38 5.78 8.42
CA ARG A 252 -27.79 6.60 9.58
C ARG A 252 -29.22 6.29 10.02
N SER A 253 -30.13 6.09 9.08
CA SER A 253 -31.51 5.69 9.37
C SER A 253 -31.59 4.28 9.95
N ALA A 254 -30.72 3.37 9.51
CA ALA A 254 -30.69 1.99 9.97
C ALA A 254 -30.23 1.80 11.42
N LEU A 255 -29.49 2.76 11.99
CA LEU A 255 -29.16 2.75 13.43
C LEU A 255 -30.39 2.65 14.35
N LYS A 256 -31.59 3.01 13.85
CA LYS A 256 -32.86 2.92 14.58
C LYS A 256 -33.71 1.71 14.20
N LYS A 257 -33.22 0.83 13.32
CA LYS A 257 -33.91 -0.36 12.82
C LYS A 257 -33.43 -1.62 13.53
N ASP A 258 -34.03 -2.76 13.19
CA ASP A 258 -33.65 -4.08 13.69
C ASP A 258 -32.19 -4.45 13.37
N GLU A 259 -31.64 -5.40 14.14
CA GLU A 259 -30.24 -5.83 14.03
C GLU A 259 -29.90 -6.39 12.65
N LYS A 260 -30.83 -7.14 12.01
CA LYS A 260 -30.61 -7.70 10.68
C LYS A 260 -30.42 -6.60 9.64
N THR A 261 -31.28 -5.58 9.65
CA THR A 261 -31.12 -4.42 8.76
C THR A 261 -29.80 -3.67 9.02
N GLN A 262 -29.38 -3.55 10.28
CA GLN A 262 -28.09 -2.93 10.61
C GLN A 262 -26.92 -3.76 10.07
N GLU A 263 -26.99 -5.08 10.18
CA GLU A 263 -25.96 -6.00 9.74
C GLU A 263 -25.81 -6.04 8.21
N ASP A 264 -26.91 -6.00 7.47
CA ASP A 264 -26.87 -5.97 6.00
C ASP A 264 -26.24 -4.68 5.47
N ILE A 265 -26.55 -3.54 6.09
CA ILE A 265 -25.93 -2.26 5.74
C ILE A 265 -24.46 -2.22 6.19
N LYS A 266 -24.14 -2.82 7.34
CA LYS A 266 -22.77 -2.95 7.82
C LYS A 266 -21.90 -3.71 6.81
N LYS A 267 -22.39 -4.82 6.25
CA LYS A 267 -21.71 -5.57 5.17
C LYS A 267 -21.42 -4.69 3.96
N LEU A 268 -22.43 -3.93 3.51
CA LEU A 268 -22.27 -2.99 2.39
C LEU A 268 -21.21 -1.92 2.68
N LEU A 269 -21.22 -1.31 3.88
CA LEU A 269 -20.22 -0.29 4.23
C LEU A 269 -18.80 -0.86 4.35
N ILE A 270 -18.64 -2.06 4.92
CA ILE A 270 -17.33 -2.73 4.97
C ILE A 270 -16.84 -3.00 3.55
N TYR A 271 -17.69 -3.49 2.66
CA TYR A 271 -17.32 -3.68 1.26
C TYR A 271 -16.82 -2.39 0.60
N CYS A 272 -17.57 -1.30 0.73
CA CYS A 272 -17.23 -0.02 0.11
C CYS A 272 -15.97 0.63 0.71
N LEU A 273 -15.79 0.56 2.04
CA LEU A 273 -14.69 1.25 2.72
C LEU A 273 -13.42 0.41 2.79
N ILE A 274 -13.55 -0.91 2.95
CA ILE A 274 -12.46 -1.80 3.34
C ILE A 274 -12.09 -2.71 2.18
N GLY A 275 -13.08 -3.40 1.60
CA GLY A 275 -12.92 -4.25 0.42
C GLY A 275 -13.41 -5.67 0.66
N ILE A 276 -12.92 -6.61 -0.16
CA ILE A 276 -13.40 -8.01 -0.22
C ILE A 276 -12.41 -9.05 0.34
N GLU A 277 -11.30 -8.63 0.96
CA GLU A 277 -10.37 -9.61 1.53
C GLU A 277 -11.08 -10.35 2.69
N PRO A 278 -11.30 -11.68 2.60
CA PRO A 278 -12.23 -12.37 3.49
C PRO A 278 -11.86 -12.28 4.97
N LYS A 279 -10.58 -12.40 5.34
CA LYS A 279 -10.15 -12.41 6.74
C LYS A 279 -10.35 -11.05 7.41
N ILE A 280 -9.93 -9.99 6.73
CA ILE A 280 -10.12 -8.60 7.15
C ILE A 280 -11.62 -8.28 7.19
N PHE A 281 -12.39 -8.70 6.18
CA PHE A 281 -13.84 -8.50 6.14
C PHE A 281 -14.53 -9.12 7.36
N ASP A 282 -14.19 -10.37 7.68
CA ASP A 282 -14.74 -11.09 8.84
C ASP A 282 -14.37 -10.43 10.16
N MET A 283 -13.11 -9.99 10.33
CA MET A 283 -12.69 -9.23 11.50
C MET A 283 -13.45 -7.90 11.61
N CYS A 284 -13.68 -7.21 10.48
CA CYS A 284 -14.44 -5.96 10.48
C CYS A 284 -15.90 -6.21 10.87
N MET A 285 -16.49 -7.30 10.37
CA MET A 285 -17.83 -7.76 10.74
C MET A 285 -17.92 -8.15 12.22
N LYS A 286 -16.86 -8.68 12.82
CA LYS A 286 -16.82 -9.02 14.25
C LYS A 286 -16.70 -7.77 15.13
N TYR A 287 -15.79 -6.84 14.80
CA TYR A 287 -15.34 -5.81 15.75
C TYR A 287 -15.94 -4.42 15.58
N PHE A 288 -16.35 -4.03 14.37
CA PHE A 288 -16.90 -2.69 14.14
C PHE A 288 -18.40 -2.70 14.39
N SER A 289 -18.95 -1.65 14.97
CA SER A 289 -20.39 -1.39 14.92
C SER A 289 -20.74 -0.60 13.65
N LEU A 290 -22.03 -0.56 13.29
CA LEU A 290 -22.51 0.32 12.21
C LEU A 290 -22.18 1.80 12.50
N LYS A 291 -22.19 2.20 13.78
CA LYS A 291 -21.83 3.55 14.23
C LYS A 291 -20.36 3.86 13.97
N ASP A 292 -19.47 2.90 14.17
CA ASP A 292 -18.02 3.07 13.94
C ASP A 292 -17.74 3.24 12.44
N LEU A 293 -18.38 2.43 11.59
CA LEU A 293 -18.28 2.56 10.13
C LEU A 293 -18.82 3.92 9.64
N LEU A 294 -19.93 4.40 10.22
CA LEU A 294 -20.44 5.73 9.94
C LEU A 294 -19.46 6.82 10.35
N LYS A 295 -18.74 6.65 11.47
CA LYS A 295 -17.71 7.59 11.90
C LYS A 295 -16.52 7.60 10.92
N ILE A 296 -16.07 6.45 10.44
CA ILE A 296 -15.05 6.35 9.39
C ILE A 296 -15.54 7.03 8.11
N SER A 297 -16.75 6.72 7.65
CA SER A 297 -17.32 7.30 6.43
C SER A 297 -17.47 8.82 6.49
N SER A 298 -17.67 9.39 7.68
CA SER A 298 -17.76 10.85 7.88
C SER A 298 -16.42 11.57 7.73
N ARG A 299 -15.32 10.81 7.72
CA ARG A 299 -13.94 11.29 7.56
C ARG A 299 -13.31 10.85 6.23
N LEU A 300 -14.12 10.26 5.34
CA LEU A 300 -13.72 9.91 3.99
C LEU A 300 -13.89 11.12 3.07
N ILE A 301 -12.83 11.47 2.36
CA ILE A 301 -12.81 12.44 1.27
C ILE A 301 -13.01 11.67 -0.03
N GLY A 302 -13.99 12.11 -0.82
CA GLY A 302 -14.43 11.38 -2.03
C GLY A 302 -15.10 10.04 -1.70
N THR A 303 -14.76 9.01 -2.46
CA THR A 303 -15.33 7.65 -2.40
C THR A 303 -14.28 6.58 -2.65
N GLY A 304 -14.65 5.32 -2.47
CA GLY A 304 -13.77 4.16 -2.61
C GLY A 304 -13.17 3.70 -1.29
N ASN A 305 -12.24 2.76 -1.38
CA ASN A 305 -11.63 2.10 -0.24
C ASN A 305 -10.61 3.00 0.47
N ILE A 306 -10.37 2.76 1.76
CA ILE A 306 -9.38 3.50 2.59
C ILE A 306 -7.99 2.85 2.61
N GLY A 307 -7.85 1.67 1.99
CA GLY A 307 -6.58 0.95 1.84
C GLY A 307 -6.10 0.17 3.06
N GLY A 308 -5.12 -0.70 2.85
CA GLY A 308 -4.69 -1.71 3.81
C GLY A 308 -4.10 -1.15 5.10
N LYS A 309 -3.27 -0.10 5.01
CA LYS A 309 -2.63 0.52 6.19
C LYS A 309 -3.66 1.12 7.15
N SER A 310 -4.63 1.85 6.60
CA SER A 310 -5.74 2.42 7.39
C SER A 310 -6.59 1.32 8.02
N VAL A 311 -6.93 0.29 7.26
CA VAL A 311 -7.74 -0.83 7.74
C VAL A 311 -7.04 -1.59 8.86
N GLY A 312 -5.78 -1.99 8.65
CA GLY A 312 -5.00 -2.72 9.65
C GLY A 312 -4.89 -1.95 10.97
N MET A 313 -4.59 -0.65 10.90
CA MET A 313 -4.54 0.25 12.05
C MET A 313 -5.89 0.31 12.81
N LEU A 314 -6.99 0.53 12.08
CA LEU A 314 -8.32 0.64 12.66
C LEU A 314 -8.78 -0.69 13.28
N VAL A 315 -8.57 -1.81 12.57
CA VAL A 315 -8.94 -3.16 13.04
C VAL A 315 -8.17 -3.50 14.32
N ALA A 316 -6.85 -3.32 14.34
CA ALA A 316 -6.03 -3.60 15.52
C ALA A 316 -6.49 -2.80 16.73
N THR A 317 -6.81 -1.52 16.53
CA THR A 317 -7.28 -0.66 17.61
C THR A 317 -8.69 -1.03 18.08
N GLN A 318 -9.57 -1.45 17.15
CA GLN A 318 -10.91 -1.87 17.49
C GLN A 318 -10.92 -3.21 18.24
N ILE A 319 -10.01 -4.13 17.89
CA ILE A 319 -9.78 -5.39 18.62
C ILE A 319 -9.46 -5.08 20.08
N LEU A 320 -8.50 -4.20 20.35
CA LEU A 320 -8.11 -3.84 21.72
C LEU A 320 -9.21 -3.06 22.46
N ASN A 321 -10.03 -2.28 21.77
CA ASN A 321 -11.11 -1.49 22.38
C ASN A 321 -12.40 -2.28 22.65
N SER A 322 -12.60 -3.43 21.99
CA SER A 322 -13.91 -4.08 21.93
C SER A 322 -13.91 -5.55 22.31
N SER A 323 -12.77 -6.24 22.26
CA SER A 323 -12.71 -7.63 22.73
C SER A 323 -12.90 -7.70 24.25
N ASP A 324 -13.64 -8.71 24.70
CA ASP A 324 -13.97 -8.89 26.12
C ASP A 324 -12.70 -9.06 26.98
N ASP A 325 -11.66 -9.69 26.42
CA ASP A 325 -10.39 -9.93 27.10
C ASP A 325 -9.48 -8.68 27.18
N ALA A 326 -9.70 -7.66 26.34
CA ALA A 326 -8.79 -6.51 26.20
C ALA A 326 -9.39 -5.19 26.69
N LYS A 327 -10.70 -4.99 26.51
CA LYS A 327 -11.35 -3.68 26.57
C LYS A 327 -11.14 -2.95 27.90
N ASP A 328 -11.27 -3.64 29.02
CA ASP A 328 -11.15 -3.00 30.34
C ASP A 328 -9.71 -2.55 30.63
N TYR A 329 -8.73 -3.28 30.12
CA TYR A 329 -7.30 -2.96 30.26
C TYR A 329 -6.86 -1.85 29.30
N PHE A 330 -7.26 -1.92 28.02
CA PHE A 330 -6.73 -1.05 26.97
C PHE A 330 -7.47 0.28 26.79
N LYS A 331 -8.78 0.34 27.04
CA LYS A 331 -9.56 1.57 26.89
C LYS A 331 -8.99 2.81 27.62
N PRO A 332 -8.43 2.72 28.85
CA PRO A 332 -7.82 3.88 29.52
C PRO A 332 -6.45 4.29 28.94
N ILE A 333 -5.71 3.33 28.37
CA ILE A 333 -4.33 3.51 27.90
C ILE A 333 -4.21 3.67 26.38
N LEU A 334 -5.28 3.56 25.60
CA LEU A 334 -5.25 3.84 24.16
C LEU A 334 -5.52 5.32 23.86
N GLU A 335 -4.79 5.86 22.89
CA GLU A 335 -5.16 7.11 22.22
C GLU A 335 -6.35 6.89 21.30
N ASN A 336 -7.18 7.93 21.15
CA ASN A 336 -8.23 7.89 20.14
C ASN A 336 -7.64 8.17 18.77
N HIS A 337 -8.02 7.39 17.77
CA HIS A 337 -7.66 7.68 16.39
C HIS A 337 -8.28 8.99 15.91
N ASP A 338 -7.42 9.84 15.36
CA ASP A 338 -7.80 11.09 14.72
C ASP A 338 -7.25 11.16 13.29
N SER A 339 -7.94 10.50 12.36
CA SER A 339 -7.52 10.36 10.97
C SER A 339 -8.64 10.65 9.98
N PHE A 340 -8.26 11.15 8.81
CA PHE A 340 -9.08 11.27 7.60
C PHE A 340 -8.52 10.33 6.52
N PHE A 341 -9.37 9.97 5.57
CA PHE A 341 -9.03 9.04 4.50
C PHE A 341 -9.35 9.66 3.16
N ILE A 342 -8.40 9.65 2.23
CA ILE A 342 -8.64 10.01 0.82
C ILE A 342 -8.89 8.69 0.08
N GLY A 343 -10.13 8.50 -0.38
CA GLY A 343 -10.55 7.25 -0.99
C GLY A 343 -9.90 6.98 -2.35
N THR A 344 -9.81 5.71 -2.71
CA THR A 344 -9.12 5.26 -3.94
C THR A 344 -9.71 5.80 -5.24
N ASP A 345 -10.99 6.18 -5.27
CA ASP A 345 -11.59 6.75 -6.47
C ASP A 345 -10.96 8.10 -6.84
N ILE A 346 -10.49 8.86 -5.84
CA ILE A 346 -9.80 10.13 -6.07
C ILE A 346 -8.48 9.89 -6.81
N TYR A 347 -7.76 8.81 -6.53
CA TYR A 347 -6.53 8.48 -7.26
C TYR A 347 -6.82 8.23 -8.75
N TYR A 348 -7.91 7.53 -9.08
CA TYR A 348 -8.32 7.34 -10.47
C TYR A 348 -8.79 8.65 -11.12
N SER A 349 -9.62 9.43 -10.43
CA SER A 349 -10.06 10.74 -10.93
C SER A 349 -8.86 11.64 -11.21
N TYR A 350 -7.87 11.65 -10.31
CA TYR A 350 -6.64 12.40 -10.50
C TYR A 350 -5.88 11.97 -11.77
N ILE A 351 -5.74 10.67 -12.02
CA ILE A 351 -5.10 10.15 -13.24
C ILE A 351 -5.89 10.54 -14.49
N VAL A 352 -7.22 10.37 -14.48
CA VAL A 352 -8.07 10.57 -15.65
C VAL A 352 -8.20 12.06 -16.00
N GLU A 353 -8.48 12.90 -15.01
CA GLU A 353 -8.70 14.34 -15.22
C GLU A 353 -7.41 15.09 -15.60
N ASN A 354 -6.24 14.57 -15.20
CA ASN A 354 -4.95 15.07 -15.66
C ASN A 354 -4.49 14.45 -16.99
N GLY A 355 -5.32 13.65 -17.66
CA GLY A 355 -5.00 13.06 -18.97
C GLY A 355 -3.92 11.97 -18.95
N LEU A 356 -3.65 11.38 -17.78
CA LEU A 356 -2.54 10.43 -17.58
C LEU A 356 -2.92 8.98 -17.85
N TRP A 357 -4.18 8.71 -18.24
CA TRP A 357 -4.68 7.35 -18.44
C TRP A 357 -3.95 6.60 -19.55
N ASP A 358 -3.64 7.26 -20.66
CA ASP A 358 -2.89 6.65 -21.76
C ASP A 358 -1.47 6.28 -21.36
N LEU A 359 -0.80 7.18 -20.64
CA LEU A 359 0.53 6.93 -20.11
C LEU A 359 0.53 5.77 -19.12
N ARG A 360 -0.47 5.71 -18.22
CA ARG A 360 -0.69 4.58 -17.32
C ARG A 360 -0.94 3.27 -18.07
N THR A 361 -1.71 3.31 -19.15
CA THR A 361 -1.99 2.13 -19.99
C THR A 361 -0.71 1.61 -20.65
N LYS A 362 0.11 2.51 -21.24
CA LYS A 362 1.43 2.15 -21.80
C LYS A 362 2.35 1.59 -20.71
N GLN A 363 2.36 2.21 -19.53
CA GLN A 363 3.12 1.75 -18.38
C GLN A 363 2.68 0.33 -17.93
N LYS A 364 1.43 -0.07 -18.06
CA LYS A 364 1.01 -1.42 -17.64
C LYS A 364 1.39 -2.57 -18.60
N THR A 365 1.92 -2.24 -19.78
CA THR A 365 2.44 -3.25 -20.73
C THR A 365 3.78 -3.83 -20.27
N ASP A 366 4.13 -5.05 -20.69
CA ASP A 366 5.40 -5.67 -20.26
C ASP A 366 6.63 -4.89 -20.74
N GLU A 367 6.60 -4.37 -21.97
CA GLU A 367 7.66 -3.51 -22.51
C GLU A 367 7.69 -2.12 -21.85
N GLY A 368 6.51 -1.58 -21.51
CA GLY A 368 6.35 -0.24 -20.99
C GLY A 368 6.54 -0.09 -19.48
N TYR A 369 6.51 -1.19 -18.72
CA TYR A 369 6.47 -1.21 -17.26
C TYR A 369 7.53 -0.36 -16.58
N PHE A 370 8.78 -0.53 -16.99
CA PHE A 370 9.90 0.25 -16.47
C PHE A 370 10.12 1.54 -17.28
N LYS A 371 9.82 1.51 -18.58
CA LYS A 371 10.10 2.62 -19.50
C LYS A 371 9.28 3.87 -19.19
N TYR A 372 7.98 3.71 -18.95
CA TYR A 372 7.05 4.83 -18.77
C TYR A 372 6.84 5.21 -17.30
N ALA A 373 7.37 4.43 -16.34
CA ALA A 373 7.22 4.73 -14.92
C ALA A 373 7.83 6.09 -14.51
N PRO A 374 9.06 6.48 -14.94
CA PRO A 374 9.63 7.78 -14.59
C PRO A 374 8.83 8.97 -15.14
N GLU A 375 8.32 8.84 -16.37
CA GLU A 375 7.46 9.86 -16.99
C GLU A 375 6.14 10.00 -16.21
N LEU A 376 5.47 8.88 -15.91
CA LEU A 376 4.22 8.89 -15.15
C LEU A 376 4.41 9.45 -13.73
N LYS A 377 5.55 9.16 -13.08
CA LYS A 377 5.91 9.76 -11.79
C LYS A 377 5.91 11.29 -11.87
N LYS A 378 6.63 11.84 -12.84
CA LYS A 378 6.75 13.30 -13.03
C LYS A 378 5.40 13.96 -13.32
N GLU A 379 4.57 13.33 -14.13
CA GLU A 379 3.24 13.87 -14.43
C GLU A 379 2.31 13.82 -13.20
N LEU A 380 2.40 12.77 -12.37
CA LEU A 380 1.66 12.70 -11.10
C LEU A 380 2.07 13.81 -10.12
N GLU A 381 3.35 14.20 -10.08
CA GLU A 381 3.84 15.31 -9.26
C GLU A 381 3.29 16.68 -9.71
N ASN A 382 2.98 16.82 -11.01
CA ASN A 382 2.54 18.09 -11.60
C ASN A 382 1.02 18.22 -11.80
N GLY A 383 0.26 17.13 -11.61
CA GLY A 383 -1.19 17.15 -11.77
C GLY A 383 -1.91 18.12 -10.82
N LYS A 384 -3.20 18.35 -11.07
CA LYS A 384 -4.04 19.26 -10.29
C LYS A 384 -5.26 18.54 -9.75
N PHE A 385 -5.74 19.02 -8.59
CA PHE A 385 -6.99 18.56 -8.02
C PHE A 385 -8.13 19.50 -8.44
N PRO A 386 -9.35 18.98 -8.59
CA PRO A 386 -10.55 19.80 -8.71
C PRO A 386 -10.80 20.68 -7.48
N GLU A 387 -11.45 21.82 -7.70
CA GLU A 387 -11.79 22.79 -6.65
C GLU A 387 -12.60 22.16 -5.50
N ASP A 388 -13.52 21.25 -5.80
CA ASP A 388 -14.33 20.56 -4.79
C ASP A 388 -13.52 19.61 -3.89
N ILE A 389 -12.39 19.10 -4.38
CA ILE A 389 -11.45 18.30 -3.59
C ILE A 389 -10.52 19.21 -2.79
N GLU A 390 -10.04 20.31 -3.37
CA GLU A 390 -9.23 21.31 -2.66
C GLU A 390 -10.01 21.94 -1.49
N ASP A 391 -11.30 22.23 -1.66
CA ASP A 391 -12.19 22.69 -0.60
C ASP A 391 -12.31 21.68 0.55
N GLN A 392 -12.40 20.39 0.22
CA GLN A 392 -12.43 19.32 1.22
C GLN A 392 -11.07 19.19 1.95
N PHE A 393 -9.95 19.40 1.25
CA PHE A 393 -8.64 19.45 1.88
C PHE A 393 -8.50 20.64 2.83
N MET A 394 -9.05 21.80 2.48
CA MET A 394 -9.10 22.94 3.39
C MET A 394 -9.90 22.61 4.67
N GLN A 395 -11.05 21.94 4.55
CA GLN A 395 -11.85 21.52 5.72
C GLN A 395 -11.07 20.57 6.65
N ILE A 396 -10.24 19.69 6.09
CA ILE A 396 -9.35 18.83 6.88
C ILE A 396 -8.33 19.68 7.67
N LEU A 397 -7.73 20.67 7.03
CA LEU A 397 -6.74 21.55 7.66
C LEU A 397 -7.34 22.48 8.71
N GLU A 398 -8.59 22.92 8.51
CA GLU A 398 -9.38 23.65 9.51
C GLU A 398 -9.68 22.76 10.72
N TYR A 399 -10.06 21.50 10.49
CA TYR A 399 -10.29 20.53 11.55
C TYR A 399 -9.03 20.25 12.38
N PHE A 400 -7.89 20.04 11.74
CA PHE A 400 -6.64 19.78 12.45
C PHE A 400 -6.06 21.02 13.13
N GLY A 401 -6.47 22.22 12.72
CA GLY A 401 -5.87 23.47 13.16
C GLY A 401 -4.39 23.50 12.77
N GLN A 402 -3.52 24.00 13.64
CA GLN A 402 -2.06 24.05 13.40
C GLN A 402 -1.31 22.83 13.95
N SER A 403 -2.00 21.74 14.28
CA SER A 403 -1.30 20.53 14.71
C SER A 403 -0.59 19.87 13.53
N PRO A 404 0.61 19.31 13.72
CA PRO A 404 1.27 18.56 12.67
C PRO A 404 0.44 17.36 12.19
N ILE A 405 0.52 17.09 10.89
CA ILE A 405 -0.18 15.99 10.22
C ILE A 405 0.82 15.14 9.44
N ILE A 406 0.51 13.86 9.26
CA ILE A 406 1.26 12.96 8.39
C ILE A 406 0.34 12.42 7.30
N VAL A 407 0.82 12.48 6.07
CA VAL A 407 0.14 11.99 4.85
C VAL A 407 0.81 10.68 4.45
N ARG A 408 0.14 9.56 4.67
CA ARG A 408 0.70 8.21 4.46
C ARG A 408 -0.02 7.50 3.31
N SER A 409 0.75 6.84 2.46
CA SER A 409 0.25 5.86 1.50
C SER A 409 -0.54 4.75 2.21
N SER A 410 -1.67 4.34 1.63
CA SER A 410 -2.48 3.22 2.10
C SER A 410 -2.95 2.45 0.86
N SER A 411 -2.07 1.65 0.27
CA SER A 411 -2.43 0.88 -0.93
C SER A 411 -3.38 -0.26 -0.58
N LEU A 412 -4.23 -0.70 -1.53
CA LEU A 412 -5.03 -1.92 -1.38
C LEU A 412 -4.18 -3.20 -1.44
N LEU A 413 -2.99 -3.14 -2.06
CA LEU A 413 -2.08 -4.27 -2.09
C LEU A 413 -1.19 -4.34 -0.85
N GLU A 414 -1.13 -3.25 -0.08
CA GLU A 414 -0.38 -3.11 1.15
C GLU A 414 -1.11 -3.76 2.32
N ASP A 415 -0.35 -4.29 3.28
CA ASP A 415 -0.81 -4.92 4.53
C ASP A 415 -1.82 -6.09 4.35
N ASN A 416 -1.95 -6.63 3.13
CA ASN A 416 -2.67 -7.87 2.86
C ASN A 416 -1.86 -9.10 3.27
N PHE A 417 -2.57 -10.15 3.71
CA PHE A 417 -1.98 -11.46 3.94
C PHE A 417 -1.18 -11.92 2.70
N GLY A 418 0.11 -12.23 2.88
CA GLY A 418 0.98 -12.72 1.80
C GLY A 418 1.71 -11.66 0.96
N ASN A 419 1.41 -10.35 1.08
CA ASN A 419 2.22 -9.27 0.48
C ASN A 419 2.68 -8.20 1.50
N ALA A 420 3.98 -8.11 1.80
CA ALA A 420 4.53 -7.08 2.68
C ALA A 420 5.12 -5.90 1.88
N PHE A 421 4.31 -4.88 1.61
CA PHE A 421 4.74 -3.61 0.98
C PHE A 421 5.45 -2.66 1.98
N ALA A 422 6.28 -3.20 2.87
CA ALA A 422 6.91 -2.41 3.93
C ALA A 422 7.91 -1.38 3.35
N GLY A 423 7.66 -0.09 3.61
CA GLY A 423 8.61 1.00 3.36
C GLY A 423 8.92 1.28 1.89
N LYS A 424 8.01 0.95 0.96
CA LYS A 424 8.20 1.18 -0.49
C LYS A 424 7.47 2.40 -1.04
N TYR A 425 6.49 2.89 -0.29
CA TYR A 425 5.72 4.09 -0.61
C TYR A 425 5.99 5.19 0.42
N GLU A 426 5.88 6.43 -0.02
CA GLU A 426 6.27 7.58 0.79
C GLU A 426 5.24 7.86 1.90
N SER A 427 5.73 8.46 2.99
CA SER A 427 4.93 9.09 4.03
C SER A 427 5.52 10.47 4.30
N VAL A 428 4.70 11.52 4.25
CA VAL A 428 5.16 12.91 4.29
C VAL A 428 4.60 13.60 5.52
N PHE A 429 5.49 14.11 6.38
CA PHE A 429 5.09 14.99 7.48
C PHE A 429 4.83 16.40 6.96
N CYS A 430 3.68 16.97 7.31
CA CYS A 430 3.41 18.39 7.20
C CYS A 430 3.40 18.96 8.62
N VAL A 431 4.39 19.78 8.95
CA VAL A 431 4.47 20.45 10.26
C VAL A 431 3.31 21.45 10.46
N ASN A 432 2.70 21.87 9.34
CA ASN A 432 1.39 22.52 9.27
C ASN A 432 1.35 23.92 9.93
N GLN A 433 2.46 24.67 9.79
CA GLN A 433 2.56 26.08 10.19
C GLN A 433 2.43 27.02 8.98
N GLY A 434 2.23 28.31 9.25
CA GLY A 434 2.03 29.34 8.22
C GLY A 434 0.57 29.68 7.93
N THR A 435 0.34 30.39 6.83
CA THR A 435 -1.00 30.83 6.41
C THR A 435 -1.85 29.66 5.89
N PRO A 436 -3.19 29.75 5.87
CA PRO A 436 -4.06 28.69 5.34
C PRO A 436 -3.70 28.25 3.92
N LYS A 437 -3.29 29.20 3.06
CA LYS A 437 -2.89 28.91 1.68
C LYS A 437 -1.56 28.16 1.58
N GLU A 438 -0.56 28.54 2.37
CA GLU A 438 0.73 27.84 2.43
C GLU A 438 0.54 26.40 2.93
N ARG A 439 -0.25 26.25 4.00
CA ARG A 439 -0.59 24.94 4.58
C ARG A 439 -1.35 24.06 3.59
N LEU A 440 -2.32 24.61 2.85
CA LEU A 440 -3.03 23.89 1.79
C LEU A 440 -2.08 23.44 0.68
N ASN A 441 -1.19 24.32 0.21
CA ASN A 441 -0.23 23.98 -0.83
C ASN A 441 0.75 22.88 -0.38
N GLU A 442 1.27 22.94 0.86
CA GLU A 442 2.12 21.91 1.43
C GLU A 442 1.39 20.56 1.53
N PHE A 443 0.13 20.57 1.97
CA PHE A 443 -0.69 19.36 2.06
C PHE A 443 -1.00 18.75 0.68
N ILE A 444 -1.39 19.57 -0.29
CA ILE A 444 -1.60 19.12 -1.68
C ILE A 444 -0.30 18.51 -2.23
N ASN A 445 0.84 19.16 -1.98
CA ASN A 445 2.14 18.63 -2.42
C ASN A 445 2.45 17.29 -1.76
N ALA A 446 2.20 17.13 -0.45
CA ALA A 446 2.37 15.86 0.25
C ALA A 446 1.51 14.74 -0.36
N VAL A 447 0.24 15.03 -0.68
CA VAL A 447 -0.65 14.09 -1.38
C VAL A 447 -0.10 13.69 -2.75
N LYS A 448 0.41 14.66 -3.53
CA LYS A 448 1.02 14.39 -4.84
C LYS A 448 2.27 13.53 -4.75
N VAL A 449 3.14 13.80 -3.77
CA VAL A 449 4.34 13.00 -3.51
C VAL A 449 3.94 11.54 -3.20
N VAL A 450 2.92 11.34 -2.38
CA VAL A 450 2.40 9.99 -2.09
C VAL A 450 1.88 9.30 -3.35
N TYR A 451 1.08 9.98 -4.19
CA TYR A 451 0.64 9.41 -5.46
C TYR A 451 1.79 9.12 -6.43
N ALA A 452 2.76 10.02 -6.56
CA ALA A 452 3.94 9.83 -7.39
C ALA A 452 4.82 8.67 -6.91
N SER A 453 4.87 8.40 -5.61
CA SER A 453 5.62 7.28 -5.04
C SER A 453 5.17 5.91 -5.58
N THR A 454 3.94 5.81 -6.09
CA THR A 454 3.45 4.60 -6.78
C THR A 454 4.27 4.20 -8.00
N MET A 455 5.06 5.13 -8.56
CA MET A 455 5.92 4.94 -9.72
C MET A 455 7.41 5.03 -9.38
N SER A 456 7.77 4.93 -8.10
CA SER A 456 9.17 4.88 -7.68
C SER A 456 9.86 3.61 -8.22
N PRO A 457 11.18 3.66 -8.53
CA PRO A 457 11.91 2.47 -8.98
C PRO A 457 11.77 1.28 -8.03
N ASP A 458 11.79 1.55 -6.72
CA ASP A 458 11.65 0.53 -5.68
C ASP A 458 10.27 -0.11 -5.67
N ALA A 459 9.19 0.68 -5.78
CA ALA A 459 7.83 0.17 -5.84
C ALA A 459 7.56 -0.64 -7.12
N ILE A 460 8.10 -0.18 -8.25
CA ILE A 460 7.98 -0.86 -9.56
C ILE A 460 8.73 -2.20 -9.54
N ASN A 461 10.00 -2.20 -9.10
CA ASN A 461 10.81 -3.42 -8.98
C ASN A 461 10.18 -4.43 -8.01
N TYR A 462 9.69 -3.96 -6.86
CA TYR A 462 9.04 -4.79 -5.87
C TYR A 462 7.81 -5.51 -6.45
N ARG A 463 6.93 -4.77 -7.13
CA ARG A 463 5.73 -5.34 -7.76
C ARG A 463 6.07 -6.36 -8.83
N LYS A 464 7.06 -6.08 -9.69
CA LYS A 464 7.49 -7.05 -10.71
C LYS A 464 8.04 -8.33 -10.08
N THR A 465 8.89 -8.20 -9.06
CA THR A 465 9.51 -9.35 -8.37
C THR A 465 8.48 -10.22 -7.64
N ARG A 466 7.39 -9.62 -7.15
CA ARG A 466 6.29 -10.32 -6.46
C ARG A 466 5.16 -10.78 -7.38
N GLY A 467 5.25 -10.55 -8.69
CA GLY A 467 4.17 -10.88 -9.64
C GLY A 467 2.89 -10.06 -9.42
N LEU A 468 3.03 -8.85 -8.87
CA LEU A 468 1.93 -7.91 -8.59
C LEU A 468 1.81 -6.83 -9.67
N ASP A 469 2.67 -6.83 -10.68
CA ASP A 469 2.69 -5.87 -11.78
C ASP A 469 1.38 -5.85 -12.58
N LYS A 470 0.74 -7.02 -12.73
CA LYS A 470 -0.56 -7.19 -13.37
C LYS A 470 -1.75 -6.91 -12.45
N LYS A 471 -1.55 -6.84 -11.13
CA LYS A 471 -2.62 -6.43 -10.22
C LYS A 471 -2.87 -4.93 -10.35
N ASP A 472 -4.10 -4.56 -10.08
CA ASP A 472 -4.52 -3.17 -10.08
C ASP A 472 -3.99 -2.48 -8.82
N GLU A 473 -3.18 -1.46 -9.02
CA GLU A 473 -2.66 -0.64 -7.92
C GLU A 473 -3.64 0.50 -7.67
N GLN A 474 -4.24 0.49 -6.49
CA GLN A 474 -5.11 1.54 -6.01
C GLN A 474 -4.51 2.15 -4.75
N MET A 475 -4.28 3.46 -4.79
CA MET A 475 -3.65 4.19 -3.70
C MET A 475 -4.69 5.02 -2.96
N ALA A 476 -5.07 4.60 -1.75
CA ALA A 476 -5.72 5.48 -0.80
C ALA A 476 -4.65 6.24 0.00
N ILE A 477 -5.07 7.29 0.71
CA ILE A 477 -4.17 8.04 1.58
C ILE A 477 -4.78 8.14 2.97
N LEU A 478 -3.97 7.78 3.96
CA LEU A 478 -4.23 8.01 5.38
C LEU A 478 -3.66 9.36 5.78
N VAL A 479 -4.53 10.28 6.20
CA VAL A 479 -4.14 11.58 6.75
C VAL A 479 -4.36 11.54 8.25
N GLN A 480 -3.29 11.57 9.03
CA GLN A 480 -3.36 11.36 10.47
C GLN A 480 -2.76 12.54 11.22
N ARG A 481 -3.38 12.94 12.34
CA ARG A 481 -2.73 13.85 13.29
C ARG A 481 -1.50 13.15 13.87
N VAL A 482 -0.33 13.79 13.83
CA VAL A 482 0.88 13.21 14.42
C VAL A 482 0.67 13.09 15.93
N SER A 483 0.89 11.90 16.48
CA SER A 483 0.85 11.67 17.92
C SER A 483 2.08 12.32 18.57
N GLY A 484 1.87 13.05 19.66
CA GLY A 484 2.91 13.79 20.36
C GLY A 484 2.37 15.05 21.04
N ASP A 485 3.28 15.82 21.64
CA ASP A 485 2.96 17.09 22.29
C ASP A 485 4.04 18.14 21.98
N TYR A 486 3.76 19.38 22.34
CA TYR A 486 4.64 20.53 22.25
C TYR A 486 5.69 20.49 23.36
N HIS A 487 6.96 20.47 22.95
CA HIS A 487 8.14 20.49 23.79
C HIS A 487 9.03 21.66 23.35
N GLY A 488 8.74 22.85 23.88
CA GLY A 488 9.37 24.09 23.41
C GLY A 488 9.02 24.38 21.96
N GLN A 489 10.04 24.38 21.09
CA GLN A 489 9.88 24.58 19.64
C GLN A 489 9.66 23.28 18.85
N TYR A 490 9.74 22.13 19.51
CA TYR A 490 9.62 20.81 18.88
C TYR A 490 8.27 20.16 19.16
N PHE A 491 7.82 19.32 18.23
CA PHE A 491 6.65 18.45 18.38
C PHE A 491 7.02 17.01 18.05
N PHE A 492 6.83 16.10 19.00
CA PHE A 492 7.11 14.67 18.86
C PHE A 492 6.43 13.87 19.99
N PRO A 493 6.23 12.55 19.85
CA PRO A 493 5.85 11.69 20.95
C PRO A 493 7.06 11.31 21.78
N HIS A 494 6.88 11.11 23.09
CA HIS A 494 7.98 10.70 23.96
C HIS A 494 8.64 9.39 23.51
N LEU A 495 7.84 8.43 23.06
CA LEU A 495 8.31 7.13 22.62
C LEU A 495 7.63 6.75 21.30
N ALA A 496 8.37 6.11 20.43
CA ALA A 496 7.82 5.42 19.26
C ALA A 496 8.55 4.09 19.05
N GLY A 497 7.95 3.21 18.27
CA GLY A 497 8.54 1.91 18.06
C GLY A 497 7.81 1.00 17.09
N VAL A 498 8.45 -0.15 16.87
CA VAL A 498 7.93 -1.27 16.08
C VAL A 498 7.84 -2.47 17.01
N GLY A 499 6.70 -3.15 17.04
CA GLY A 499 6.47 -4.35 17.85
C GLY A 499 6.16 -5.55 16.99
N ASN A 500 6.90 -6.64 17.17
CA ASN A 500 6.63 -7.92 16.53
C ASN A 500 6.06 -8.88 17.56
N SER A 501 4.90 -9.47 17.25
CA SER A 501 4.27 -10.48 18.11
C SER A 501 5.04 -11.79 18.22
N SER A 502 6.01 -12.02 17.33
CA SER A 502 6.97 -13.11 17.44
C SER A 502 8.39 -12.54 17.49
N ASN A 503 9.20 -13.06 18.40
CA ASN A 503 10.59 -12.65 18.54
C ASN A 503 11.45 -13.31 17.46
N LEU A 504 12.02 -12.47 16.60
CA LEU A 504 12.92 -12.91 15.51
C LEU A 504 14.38 -13.03 15.97
N TYR A 505 14.67 -12.60 17.20
CA TYR A 505 16.00 -12.45 17.76
C TYR A 505 16.18 -13.42 18.93
N VAL A 506 16.46 -14.68 18.62
CA VAL A 506 16.82 -15.71 19.60
C VAL A 506 18.33 -15.77 19.73
N TYR A 507 18.87 -14.87 20.55
CA TYR A 507 20.30 -14.79 20.90
C TYR A 507 20.63 -15.49 22.23
N ASP A 508 19.63 -16.09 22.88
CA ASP A 508 19.71 -16.83 24.13
C ASP A 508 18.70 -18.00 24.04
N GLU A 509 19.10 -19.19 24.46
CA GLU A 509 18.28 -20.42 24.40
C GLU A 509 17.00 -20.31 25.26
N ASN A 510 16.97 -19.39 26.23
CA ASN A 510 15.82 -19.16 27.11
C ASN A 510 14.82 -18.13 26.55
N VAL A 511 15.07 -17.56 25.36
CA VAL A 511 14.16 -16.58 24.74
C VAL A 511 12.88 -17.28 24.30
N ASN A 512 11.74 -16.84 24.85
CA ASN A 512 10.45 -17.28 24.35
C ASN A 512 10.06 -16.51 23.08
N MET A 513 9.96 -17.22 21.95
CA MET A 513 9.62 -16.62 20.66
C MET A 513 8.19 -16.08 20.59
N ASP A 514 7.26 -16.69 21.32
CA ASP A 514 5.83 -16.37 21.24
C ASP A 514 5.45 -15.14 22.10
N ASP A 515 6.38 -14.63 22.90
CA ASP A 515 6.18 -13.44 23.73
C ASP A 515 6.44 -12.12 23.00
N GLY A 516 7.11 -12.17 21.84
CA GLY A 516 7.35 -11.02 20.98
C GLY A 516 8.55 -10.15 21.37
N MET A 517 8.75 -9.09 20.59
CA MET A 517 9.85 -8.12 20.75
C MET A 517 9.38 -6.71 20.36
N ILE A 518 10.06 -5.69 20.87
CA ILE A 518 9.85 -4.30 20.45
C ILE A 518 11.20 -3.62 20.13
N ARG A 519 11.18 -2.73 19.15
CA ARG A 519 12.24 -1.76 18.83
C ARG A 519 11.75 -0.41 19.32
N LEU A 520 12.52 0.25 20.17
CA LEU A 520 12.15 1.51 20.82
C LEU A 520 13.09 2.64 20.43
N VAL A 521 12.48 3.81 20.19
CA VAL A 521 13.17 5.08 19.98
C VAL A 521 12.48 6.18 20.79
N PHE A 522 13.27 7.17 21.20
CA PHE A 522 12.77 8.42 21.78
C PHE A 522 12.50 9.43 20.65
N GLY A 523 11.33 10.06 20.61
CA GLY A 523 10.92 10.94 19.51
C GLY A 523 10.09 10.24 18.42
N LEU A 524 10.10 10.79 17.20
CA LEU A 524 9.33 10.23 16.08
C LEU A 524 9.79 8.82 15.68
N GLY A 525 8.85 7.99 15.27
CA GLY A 525 9.08 6.58 14.92
C GLY A 525 9.81 6.32 13.61
N THR A 526 10.18 7.35 12.85
CA THR A 526 10.95 7.24 11.60
C THR A 526 12.22 6.42 11.81
N ARG A 527 12.93 6.61 12.92
CA ARG A 527 14.15 5.86 13.26
C ARG A 527 13.90 4.41 13.67
N ALA A 528 12.71 4.09 14.16
CA ALA A 528 12.37 2.70 14.46
C ALA A 528 12.13 1.88 13.18
N VAL A 529 11.78 2.56 12.09
CA VAL A 529 11.51 1.97 10.77
C VAL A 529 12.74 2.04 9.86
N ASP A 530 13.33 3.23 9.75
CA ASP A 530 14.46 3.54 8.87
C ASP A 530 15.82 3.29 9.53
N ARG A 531 16.78 2.84 8.73
CA ARG A 531 18.13 2.48 9.19
C ARG A 531 19.03 3.70 9.17
N ILE A 532 19.65 4.05 10.29
CA ILE A 532 20.59 5.17 10.38
C ILE A 532 21.94 4.65 10.85
N ILE A 533 22.93 4.71 9.97
CA ILE A 533 24.29 4.24 10.24
C ILE A 533 24.89 5.10 11.36
N GLY A 534 25.28 4.46 12.47
CA GLY A 534 25.94 5.12 13.60
C GLY A 534 25.01 5.64 14.70
N ASP A 535 23.71 5.32 14.65
CA ASP A 535 22.74 5.60 15.72
C ASP A 535 21.88 4.35 15.99
N TYR A 536 21.55 4.06 17.25
CA TYR A 536 21.03 2.75 17.64
C TYR A 536 19.63 2.79 18.22
N VAL A 537 18.80 1.83 17.82
CA VAL A 537 17.47 1.60 18.40
C VAL A 537 17.56 0.60 19.56
N ARG A 538 16.74 0.80 20.59
CA ARG A 538 16.71 -0.12 21.73
C ARG A 538 15.84 -1.34 21.40
N ILE A 539 16.46 -2.51 21.23
CA ILE A 539 15.75 -3.79 21.07
C ILE A 539 15.41 -4.34 22.46
N VAL A 540 14.17 -4.76 22.65
CA VAL A 540 13.65 -5.32 23.90
C VAL A 540 12.89 -6.60 23.60
N THR A 541 13.27 -7.69 24.26
CA THR A 541 12.53 -8.97 24.24
C THR A 541 11.44 -8.91 25.31
N LEU A 542 10.20 -9.26 24.98
CA LEU A 542 9.07 -9.07 25.90
C LEU A 542 8.89 -10.20 26.92
N ASP A 543 9.61 -11.31 26.77
CA ASP A 543 9.69 -12.38 27.77
C ASP A 543 10.51 -11.93 29.00
N ASP A 544 11.63 -11.25 28.78
CA ASP A 544 12.40 -10.52 29.78
C ASP A 544 12.83 -9.13 29.22
N PRO A 545 12.07 -8.05 29.53
CA PRO A 545 12.36 -6.71 29.04
C PRO A 545 13.69 -6.13 29.53
N MET A 546 14.29 -6.67 30.60
CA MET A 546 15.56 -6.20 31.13
C MET A 546 16.77 -6.95 30.54
N ARG A 547 16.54 -7.99 29.75
CA ARG A 547 17.59 -8.74 29.06
C ARG A 547 18.36 -7.82 28.12
N LEU A 548 19.67 -7.73 28.34
CA LEU A 548 20.59 -7.01 27.47
C LEU A 548 21.27 -8.02 26.53
N PRO A 549 21.49 -7.67 25.24
CA PRO A 549 22.44 -8.38 24.41
C PRO A 549 23.82 -8.38 25.11
N ILE A 550 24.54 -9.50 25.00
CA ILE A 550 25.78 -9.79 25.75
C ILE A 550 26.83 -8.65 25.63
N MET A 551 26.90 -7.95 24.49
CA MET A 551 27.86 -6.85 24.28
C MET A 551 27.43 -5.46 24.79
N ASN A 552 26.16 -5.25 25.16
CA ASN A 552 25.70 -3.94 25.64
C ASN A 552 26.10 -3.62 27.10
N SER A 553 26.66 -4.59 27.84
CA SER A 553 26.99 -4.41 29.26
C SER A 553 28.19 -3.48 29.50
N ASN A 554 29.10 -3.36 28.53
CA ASN A 554 30.40 -2.68 28.75
C ASN A 554 30.51 -1.28 28.10
N ASP A 555 29.59 -0.88 27.21
CA ASP A 555 29.75 0.37 26.44
C ASP A 555 28.39 1.01 26.05
N GLU A 556 27.48 1.17 27.03
CA GLU A 556 26.10 1.70 26.82
C GLU A 556 26.05 3.05 26.11
N GLN A 557 27.07 3.89 26.26
CA GLN A 557 27.13 5.20 25.64
C GLN A 557 27.11 5.09 24.11
N LYS A 558 27.93 4.21 23.53
CA LYS A 558 28.08 4.05 22.09
C LYS A 558 26.87 3.38 21.44
N TYR A 559 26.13 2.56 22.19
CA TYR A 559 25.01 1.75 21.70
C TYR A 559 23.68 2.24 22.27
N SER A 560 23.53 3.55 22.27
CA SER A 560 22.31 4.26 22.62
C SER A 560 21.91 5.21 21.51
N GLN A 561 20.67 5.67 21.57
CA GLN A 561 20.20 6.67 20.62
C GLN A 561 20.84 8.02 20.94
N HIS A 562 21.48 8.64 19.95
CA HIS A 562 22.17 9.94 20.08
C HIS A 562 21.38 11.09 19.47
N SER A 563 20.58 10.81 18.45
CA SER A 563 19.79 11.83 17.77
C SER A 563 18.30 11.53 17.82
N VAL A 564 17.48 12.59 17.82
CA VAL A 564 16.02 12.52 17.94
C VAL A 564 15.41 13.13 16.68
N ASP A 565 14.47 12.41 16.07
CA ASP A 565 13.67 12.94 14.98
C ASP A 565 12.48 13.72 15.56
N VAL A 566 12.35 14.98 15.14
CA VAL A 566 11.39 15.94 15.68
C VAL A 566 10.77 16.79 14.57
N LEU A 567 9.57 17.32 14.82
CA LEU A 567 8.98 18.36 13.98
C LEU A 567 9.27 19.73 14.61
N ASN A 568 10.13 20.52 13.97
CA ASN A 568 10.43 21.88 14.43
C ASN A 568 9.36 22.85 13.93
N LEU A 569 8.57 23.37 14.86
CA LEU A 569 7.44 24.26 14.59
C LEU A 569 7.90 25.65 14.17
N ALA A 570 9.06 26.12 14.65
CA ALA A 570 9.58 27.44 14.31
C ALA A 570 10.10 27.49 12.85
N THR A 571 10.74 26.41 12.39
CA THR A 571 11.27 26.32 11.02
C THR A 571 10.31 25.63 10.04
N ASN A 572 9.19 25.11 10.52
CA ASN A 572 8.20 24.31 9.76
C ASN A 572 8.85 23.10 9.05
N ARG A 573 9.77 22.39 9.72
CA ARG A 573 10.54 21.28 9.11
C ARG A 573 10.62 20.05 10.01
N HIS A 574 10.62 18.88 9.37
CA HIS A 574 11.09 17.64 9.97
C HIS A 574 12.61 17.69 10.06
N MET A 575 13.16 17.49 11.26
CA MET A 575 14.59 17.64 11.54
C MET A 575 15.10 16.51 12.42
N ASN A 576 16.39 16.23 12.27
CA ASN A 576 17.13 15.42 13.22
C ASN A 576 17.96 16.35 14.13
N VAL A 577 17.83 16.20 15.44
CA VAL A 577 18.51 17.02 16.45
C VAL A 577 19.25 16.14 17.46
N ASN A 578 20.24 16.69 18.16
CA ASN A 578 20.94 15.95 19.21
C ASN A 578 20.03 15.77 20.43
N ILE A 579 20.16 14.64 21.14
CA ILE A 579 19.41 14.39 22.37
C ILE A 579 19.60 15.49 23.42
N ASP A 580 20.80 16.06 23.54
CA ASP A 580 21.11 17.11 24.51
C ASP A 580 20.30 18.39 24.25
N ASP A 581 19.97 18.70 23.00
CA ASP A 581 19.11 19.84 22.66
C ASP A 581 17.66 19.62 23.06
N VAL A 582 17.21 18.35 23.08
CA VAL A 582 15.82 17.98 23.36
C VAL A 582 15.54 17.83 24.85
N ILE A 583 16.47 17.24 25.61
CA ILE A 583 16.29 17.02 27.06
C ILE A 583 16.27 18.32 27.86
N ASN A 584 16.79 19.41 27.30
CA ASN A 584 16.74 20.74 27.90
C ASN A 584 15.37 21.43 27.74
N GLU A 585 14.50 20.90 26.89
CA GLU A 585 13.14 21.41 26.71
C GLU A 585 12.17 20.88 27.77
N LYS A 586 11.03 21.55 27.94
CA LYS A 586 9.99 21.08 28.86
C LYS A 586 9.23 19.88 28.28
N LEU A 587 9.66 18.67 28.67
CA LEU A 587 9.08 17.42 28.19
C LEU A 587 7.71 17.06 28.81
N LYS A 588 7.30 17.69 29.93
CA LYS A 588 6.02 17.36 30.61
C LYS A 588 5.91 15.90 31.07
N THR A 589 7.05 15.26 31.33
CA THR A 589 7.17 13.93 31.92
C THR A 589 8.54 13.79 32.62
N ASP A 590 8.75 12.70 33.36
CA ASP A 590 10.06 12.40 33.96
C ASP A 590 11.00 11.82 32.90
N ILE A 591 12.00 12.61 32.49
CA ILE A 591 13.01 12.22 31.50
C ILE A 591 13.77 10.95 31.92
N ASN A 592 13.90 10.69 33.22
CA ASN A 592 14.59 9.51 33.73
C ASN A 592 13.89 8.19 33.37
N LEU A 593 12.64 8.23 32.90
CA LEU A 593 11.98 7.06 32.33
C LEU A 593 12.75 6.52 31.11
N PHE A 594 13.29 7.42 30.28
CA PHE A 594 13.89 7.10 28.98
C PHE A 594 15.40 6.96 29.04
N GLY A 595 16.07 7.64 29.97
CA GLY A 595 17.52 7.57 30.09
C GLY A 595 18.07 8.01 31.43
N SER A 596 19.40 8.12 31.49
CA SER A 596 20.11 8.67 32.63
C SER A 596 21.46 9.24 32.18
N LYS A 597 22.04 10.16 32.96
CA LYS A 597 23.42 10.59 32.74
C LYS A 597 24.39 9.41 32.86
N ASP A 598 25.43 9.41 32.05
CA ASP A 598 26.52 8.44 32.17
C ASP A 598 27.29 8.65 33.49
N TYR A 599 27.02 7.79 34.47
CA TYR A 599 27.63 7.87 35.78
C TYR A 599 29.14 7.61 35.77
N ASN A 600 29.62 6.73 34.87
CA ASN A 600 31.05 6.42 34.76
C ASN A 600 31.80 7.62 34.20
N THR A 601 31.28 8.23 33.14
CA THR A 601 31.84 9.48 32.59
C THR A 601 31.73 10.63 33.58
N GLN A 602 30.63 10.72 34.35
CA GLN A 602 30.48 11.73 35.40
C GLN A 602 31.55 11.59 36.49
N ILE A 603 31.86 10.37 36.95
CA ILE A 603 32.96 10.12 37.89
C ILE A 603 34.29 10.54 37.28
N ARG A 604 34.57 10.11 36.03
CA ARG A 604 35.83 10.42 35.34
C ARG A 604 36.03 11.92 35.13
N LEU A 605 34.99 12.66 34.76
CA LEU A 605 35.03 14.12 34.62
C LEU A 605 35.33 14.80 35.96
N LYS A 606 34.70 14.31 37.04
CA LYS A 606 34.96 14.78 38.40
C LYS A 606 36.41 14.54 38.83
N GLU A 607 36.97 13.37 38.51
CA GLU A 607 38.38 13.03 38.78
C GLU A 607 39.36 13.89 37.98
N LEU A 608 38.98 14.29 36.76
CA LEU A 608 39.76 15.21 35.90
C LEU A 608 39.57 16.69 36.25
N GLY A 609 38.75 17.03 37.26
CA GLY A 609 38.46 18.42 37.63
C GLY A 609 37.58 19.18 36.62
N LEU A 610 36.92 18.46 35.72
CA LEU A 610 35.98 19.00 34.73
C LEU A 610 34.55 18.97 35.30
N ASP A 611 33.63 19.73 34.68
CA ASP A 611 32.23 19.77 35.12
C ASP A 611 31.54 18.40 34.97
N PRO A 612 31.16 17.72 36.07
CA PRO A 612 30.51 16.42 36.01
C PRO A 612 29.12 16.47 35.37
N ASN A 613 28.52 17.66 35.21
CA ASN A 613 27.24 17.82 34.53
C ASN A 613 27.34 17.73 33.01
N SER A 614 28.54 17.85 32.44
CA SER A 614 28.82 17.67 31.00
C SER A 614 28.83 16.20 30.57
N ALA A 615 28.60 15.26 31.49
CA ALA A 615 28.41 13.85 31.15
C ALA A 615 27.18 13.68 30.23
N PRO A 616 27.32 12.90 29.13
CA PRO A 616 26.26 12.74 28.14
C PRO A 616 25.06 12.01 28.72
N TYR A 617 23.88 12.28 28.15
CA TYR A 617 22.65 11.60 28.48
C TYR A 617 22.50 10.32 27.65
N ILE A 618 22.37 9.16 28.31
CA ILE A 618 22.24 7.85 27.65
C ILE A 618 20.78 7.41 27.70
N LEU A 619 20.16 7.22 26.53
CA LEU A 619 18.83 6.65 26.38
C LEU A 619 18.87 5.12 26.58
N ASN A 620 18.74 4.68 27.84
CA ASN A 620 18.80 3.26 28.22
C ASN A 620 17.45 2.61 28.53
N PHE A 621 16.38 3.42 28.68
CA PHE A 621 15.00 2.98 28.98
C PHE A 621 14.85 2.09 30.22
N LYS A 622 15.85 1.99 31.11
CA LYS A 622 15.85 1.04 32.24
C LYS A 622 14.66 1.23 33.17
N ARG A 623 14.31 2.50 33.47
CA ARG A 623 13.17 2.78 34.35
C ARG A 623 11.83 2.50 33.67
N LEU A 624 11.68 2.85 32.39
CA LEU A 624 10.52 2.49 31.59
C LEU A 624 10.29 0.97 31.60
N LEU A 625 11.34 0.19 31.32
CA LEU A 625 11.21 -1.26 31.17
C LEU A 625 11.02 -2.00 32.51
N LYS A 626 11.53 -1.47 33.61
CA LYS A 626 11.47 -2.13 34.93
C LYS A 626 10.29 -1.69 35.80
N TYR A 627 9.94 -0.40 35.76
CA TYR A 627 9.03 0.20 36.75
C TYR A 627 7.71 0.70 36.17
N SER A 628 7.50 0.59 34.86
CA SER A 628 6.23 0.95 34.22
C SER A 628 5.48 -0.29 33.73
N ALA A 629 4.17 -0.18 33.56
CA ALA A 629 3.34 -1.23 32.97
C ALA A 629 3.46 -1.30 31.43
N PHE A 630 4.31 -0.48 30.81
CA PHE A 630 4.41 -0.37 29.35
C PHE A 630 4.82 -1.69 28.65
N PRO A 631 5.87 -2.42 29.08
CA PRO A 631 6.24 -3.67 28.43
C PRO A 631 5.14 -4.73 28.49
N GLU A 632 4.45 -4.83 29.64
CA GLU A 632 3.32 -5.76 29.83
C GLU A 632 2.14 -5.38 28.91
N ALA A 633 1.83 -4.09 28.79
CA ALA A 633 0.78 -3.61 27.90
C ALA A 633 1.09 -3.93 26.44
N MET A 634 2.34 -3.75 26.00
CA MET A 634 2.76 -4.08 24.64
C MET A 634 2.71 -5.58 24.36
N LYS A 635 3.16 -6.41 25.30
CA LYS A 635 3.07 -7.88 25.21
C LYS A 635 1.63 -8.35 25.06
N LYS A 636 0.72 -7.86 25.92
CA LYS A 636 -0.71 -8.16 25.82
C LYS A 636 -1.31 -7.70 24.50
N ALA A 637 -0.98 -6.50 24.04
CA ALA A 637 -1.52 -5.95 22.80
C ALA A 637 -1.12 -6.84 21.60
N LEU A 638 0.17 -7.16 21.48
CA LEU A 638 0.69 -8.01 20.42
C LEU A 638 0.07 -9.42 20.44
N HIS A 639 -0.05 -10.02 21.62
CA HIS A 639 -0.66 -11.33 21.77
C HIS A 639 -2.13 -11.34 21.31
N ILE A 640 -2.94 -10.42 21.83
CA ILE A 640 -4.37 -10.33 21.50
C ILE A 640 -4.58 -10.07 20.00
N ILE A 641 -3.83 -9.13 19.41
CA ILE A 641 -3.95 -8.83 17.98
C ILE A 641 -3.52 -10.05 17.14
N SER A 642 -2.40 -10.69 17.47
CA SER A 642 -1.92 -11.86 16.72
C SER A 642 -2.88 -13.06 16.79
N ALA A 643 -3.52 -13.28 17.94
CA ALA A 643 -4.51 -14.33 18.14
C ALA A 643 -5.74 -14.09 17.25
N GLU A 644 -6.23 -12.85 17.18
CA GLU A 644 -7.40 -12.49 16.35
C GLU A 644 -7.10 -12.51 14.86
N TYR A 645 -5.90 -12.11 14.46
CA TYR A 645 -5.43 -12.27 13.07
C TYR A 645 -5.18 -13.74 12.70
N ASN A 646 -5.10 -14.63 13.70
CA ASN A 646 -4.63 -16.01 13.56
C ASN A 646 -3.33 -16.10 12.75
N TYR A 647 -2.45 -15.13 12.99
CA TYR A 647 -1.20 -14.94 12.27
C TYR A 647 -0.31 -13.95 13.05
N PRO A 648 1.01 -14.14 13.09
CA PRO A 648 1.92 -13.16 13.68
C PRO A 648 1.73 -11.78 13.06
N VAL A 649 1.69 -10.73 13.87
CA VAL A 649 1.58 -9.34 13.46
C VAL A 649 2.82 -8.52 13.81
N ASP A 650 2.99 -7.45 13.03
CA ASP A 650 3.92 -6.34 13.19
C ASP A 650 3.09 -5.06 13.35
N ILE A 651 3.35 -4.31 14.42
CA ILE A 651 2.67 -3.05 14.72
C ILE A 651 3.68 -1.90 14.83
N GLU A 652 3.34 -0.76 14.25
CA GLU A 652 4.02 0.50 14.57
C GLU A 652 3.19 1.25 15.60
N PHE A 653 3.84 1.86 16.60
CA PHE A 653 3.16 2.56 17.67
C PHE A 653 3.90 3.81 18.14
N THR A 654 3.16 4.68 18.80
CA THR A 654 3.70 5.78 19.61
C THR A 654 3.17 5.67 21.04
N ALA A 655 3.91 6.24 22.00
CA ALA A 655 3.45 6.36 23.37
C ALA A 655 3.81 7.71 24.00
N ASN A 656 2.85 8.28 24.72
CA ASN A 656 2.97 9.56 25.41
C ASN A 656 2.79 9.38 26.90
N PHE A 657 3.75 9.87 27.68
CA PHE A 657 3.79 9.78 29.14
C PHE A 657 3.42 11.11 29.77
N LYS A 658 2.85 11.07 30.96
CA LYS A 658 2.57 12.24 31.79
C LYS A 658 3.52 12.30 32.99
N GLU A 659 3.49 13.41 33.73
CA GLU A 659 4.28 13.59 34.95
C GLU A 659 3.93 12.60 36.07
N ASP A 660 2.71 12.07 36.09
CA ASP A 660 2.25 11.06 37.06
C ASP A 660 2.66 9.62 36.70
N GLY A 661 3.41 9.44 35.59
CA GLY A 661 3.83 8.14 35.09
C GLY A 661 2.77 7.37 34.31
N SER A 662 1.53 7.89 34.19
CA SER A 662 0.53 7.32 33.30
C SER A 662 0.93 7.53 31.83
N PHE A 663 0.52 6.61 30.97
CA PHE A 663 0.85 6.65 29.55
C PHE A 663 -0.35 6.33 28.68
N LYS A 664 -0.27 6.77 27.42
CA LYS A 664 -1.16 6.32 26.36
C LYS A 664 -0.36 5.78 25.18
N ILE A 665 -0.88 4.73 24.55
CA ILE A 665 -0.34 4.07 23.36
C ILE A 665 -1.26 4.38 22.17
N ASN A 666 -0.67 4.68 21.03
CA ASN A 666 -1.38 4.79 19.76
C ASN A 666 -0.79 3.78 18.76
N ILE A 667 -1.63 2.91 18.20
CA ILE A 667 -1.22 2.00 17.13
C ILE A 667 -1.35 2.76 15.81
N VAL A 668 -0.24 3.06 15.14
CA VAL A 668 -0.25 3.86 13.90
C VAL A 668 -0.19 3.00 12.64
N GLN A 669 0.20 1.72 12.76
CA GLN A 669 0.11 0.72 11.71
C GLN A 669 0.02 -0.68 12.31
N CYS A 670 -0.67 -1.59 11.65
CA CYS A 670 -0.68 -3.02 12.00
C CYS A 670 -0.78 -3.83 10.72
N ARG A 671 0.08 -4.84 10.59
CA ARG A 671 0.12 -5.73 9.43
C ARG A 671 0.50 -7.16 9.81
N PRO A 672 0.10 -8.17 9.04
CA PRO A 672 0.63 -9.52 9.18
C PRO A 672 2.16 -9.52 9.02
N LEU A 673 2.88 -10.01 10.03
CA LEU A 673 4.33 -10.12 10.05
C LEU A 673 4.75 -11.22 9.06
N GLN A 674 5.33 -10.80 7.94
CA GLN A 674 5.92 -11.72 6.98
C GLN A 674 7.36 -12.02 7.35
N THR A 675 7.53 -12.98 8.23
CA THR A 675 8.82 -13.63 8.37
C THR A 675 9.10 -14.47 7.13
N ARG A 676 10.34 -14.38 6.62
CA ARG A 676 10.95 -15.54 5.98
C ARG A 676 11.02 -16.60 7.07
N GLY A 677 9.98 -17.41 7.21
CA GLY A 677 10.08 -18.63 8.02
C GLY A 677 9.32 -18.75 9.33
N LEU A 678 8.13 -18.15 9.45
CA LEU A 678 7.04 -18.78 10.22
C LEU A 678 6.09 -19.57 9.29
N GLY A 679 6.58 -19.94 8.10
CA GLY A 679 5.91 -20.93 7.27
C GLY A 679 5.87 -22.30 7.96
N LYS A 680 5.15 -23.27 7.37
CA LYS A 680 5.23 -24.68 7.78
C LYS A 680 6.70 -25.06 7.98
N SER A 681 6.98 -25.82 9.04
CA SER A 681 8.28 -26.47 9.24
C SER A 681 8.77 -26.98 7.89
N ILE A 682 9.94 -26.50 7.48
CA ILE A 682 10.55 -26.95 6.24
C ILE A 682 11.05 -28.34 6.58
N GLU A 683 10.61 -29.36 5.83
CA GLU A 683 11.17 -30.70 6.00
C GLU A 683 12.66 -30.63 5.70
N ILE A 684 13.46 -30.56 6.77
CA ILE A 684 14.91 -30.64 6.66
C ILE A 684 15.22 -32.07 6.21
N PRO A 685 15.92 -32.26 5.07
CA PRO A 685 16.30 -33.58 4.62
C PRO A 685 16.98 -34.37 5.74
N LYS A 686 16.49 -35.59 6.02
CA LYS A 686 17.11 -36.45 7.04
C LYS A 686 18.55 -36.74 6.64
N LEU A 687 19.48 -36.41 7.54
CA LEU A 687 20.88 -36.72 7.36
C LEU A 687 21.10 -38.23 7.55
N LEU A 688 21.30 -38.97 6.46
CA LEU A 688 21.60 -40.40 6.51
C LEU A 688 23.10 -40.64 6.76
N ASN A 689 23.95 -39.74 6.28
CA ASN A 689 25.39 -39.74 6.50
C ASN A 689 25.89 -38.31 6.74
N LYS A 690 26.81 -38.13 7.70
CA LYS A 690 27.44 -36.84 8.00
C LYS A 690 28.16 -36.24 6.79
N LYS A 691 28.61 -37.05 5.83
CA LYS A 691 29.28 -36.59 4.60
C LYS A 691 28.35 -35.99 3.53
N ASP A 692 27.03 -36.12 3.70
CA ASP A 692 26.06 -35.70 2.67
C ASP A 692 25.67 -34.22 2.74
N CYS A 693 26.27 -33.43 3.64
CA CYS A 693 26.03 -31.99 3.79
C CYS A 693 27.35 -31.22 3.85
N LEU A 694 27.32 -29.91 3.57
CA LEU A 694 28.46 -29.04 3.84
C LEU A 694 28.58 -28.75 5.33
N PHE A 695 27.46 -28.42 5.97
CA PHE A 695 27.39 -28.30 7.43
C PHE A 695 25.99 -28.60 7.97
N SER A 696 25.92 -28.95 9.25
CA SER A 696 24.69 -29.01 10.03
C SER A 696 24.98 -28.63 11.49
N SER A 697 24.11 -27.85 12.11
CA SER A 697 24.24 -27.44 13.52
C SER A 697 22.87 -27.40 14.18
N LYS A 698 22.85 -27.70 15.49
CA LYS A 698 21.72 -27.40 16.37
C LYS A 698 22.00 -26.11 17.16
N GLY A 699 21.13 -25.12 17.01
CA GLY A 699 21.29 -23.77 17.58
C GLY A 699 22.37 -22.95 16.87
N ASN A 700 22.62 -21.75 17.40
CA ASN A 700 23.67 -20.82 16.95
C ASN A 700 23.48 -20.31 15.50
N PHE A 701 22.24 -20.12 15.05
CA PHE A 701 21.94 -19.47 13.76
C PHE A 701 20.72 -18.55 13.90
N MET A 702 20.62 -17.55 13.03
CA MET A 702 19.57 -16.53 13.07
C MET A 702 19.16 -16.11 11.65
N GLY A 703 17.89 -15.74 11.46
CA GLY A 703 17.36 -15.26 10.16
C GLY A 703 16.14 -16.00 9.61
N GLY A 704 15.46 -16.83 10.40
CA GLY A 704 14.19 -17.46 10.01
C GLY A 704 14.26 -18.96 9.74
N ASN A 705 13.12 -19.60 9.42
CA ASN A 705 13.09 -20.81 8.60
C ASN A 705 13.37 -20.43 7.15
N ILE A 706 14.50 -20.85 6.62
CA ILE A 706 14.89 -20.58 5.24
C ILE A 706 15.07 -21.87 4.45
N ARG A 707 14.75 -21.78 3.17
CA ARG A 707 15.26 -22.68 2.13
C ARG A 707 15.81 -21.79 1.03
N LEU A 708 17.12 -21.63 0.98
CA LEU A 708 17.78 -20.68 0.08
C LEU A 708 18.82 -21.43 -0.77
N PRO A 709 18.71 -21.39 -2.11
CA PRO A 709 19.79 -21.86 -2.97
C PRO A 709 20.99 -20.93 -2.85
N ILE A 710 22.19 -21.51 -2.74
CA ILE A 710 23.45 -20.79 -2.62
C ILE A 710 24.17 -20.84 -3.97
N ASP A 711 24.18 -19.70 -4.66
CA ASP A 711 24.81 -19.59 -5.98
C ASP A 711 26.34 -19.63 -5.89
N CYS A 712 26.89 -18.99 -4.86
CA CYS A 712 28.33 -18.88 -4.64
C CYS A 712 28.68 -18.94 -3.16
N ILE A 713 29.82 -19.56 -2.84
CA ILE A 713 30.45 -19.46 -1.52
C ILE A 713 31.73 -18.63 -1.66
N VAL A 714 31.87 -17.61 -0.81
CA VAL A 714 33.13 -16.90 -0.58
C VAL A 714 33.70 -17.43 0.73
N TYR A 715 34.80 -18.17 0.64
CA TYR A 715 35.46 -18.84 1.76
C TYR A 715 36.81 -18.17 2.07
N VAL A 716 37.02 -17.79 3.32
CA VAL A 716 38.34 -17.34 3.81
C VAL A 716 39.00 -18.51 4.52
N SER A 717 40.14 -18.95 3.99
CA SER A 717 40.88 -20.11 4.48
C SER A 717 41.57 -19.80 5.80
N ALA A 718 41.36 -20.63 6.82
CA ALA A 718 41.80 -20.30 8.19
C ALA A 718 43.33 -20.33 8.37
N ASP A 719 44.02 -21.36 7.87
CA ASP A 719 45.49 -21.48 8.01
C ASP A 719 46.21 -20.35 7.26
N GLU A 720 45.86 -20.18 5.99
CA GLU A 720 46.46 -19.16 5.13
C GLU A 720 46.13 -17.74 5.63
N TYR A 721 44.98 -17.53 6.28
CA TYR A 721 44.64 -16.25 6.89
C TYR A 721 45.45 -15.96 8.16
N LEU A 722 45.69 -16.96 8.99
CA LEU A 722 46.41 -16.79 10.26
C LEU A 722 47.89 -16.47 10.05
N ASP A 723 48.50 -17.03 9.01
CA ASP A 723 49.91 -16.80 8.62
C ASP A 723 50.17 -15.38 8.07
N LEU A 724 49.12 -14.58 7.82
CA LEU A 724 49.27 -13.21 7.31
C LEU A 724 49.72 -12.20 8.37
N THR A 725 50.42 -11.17 7.92
CA THR A 725 50.67 -9.96 8.72
C THR A 725 49.37 -9.19 8.99
N GLU A 726 49.31 -8.38 10.06
CA GLU A 726 48.12 -7.56 10.36
C GLU A 726 47.72 -6.65 9.19
N VAL A 727 48.69 -6.05 8.50
CA VAL A 727 48.44 -5.19 7.35
C VAL A 727 47.77 -5.97 6.21
N ASP A 728 48.20 -7.21 5.97
CA ASP A 728 47.62 -8.04 4.92
C ASP A 728 46.22 -8.56 5.30
N LYS A 729 45.95 -8.80 6.59
CA LYS A 729 44.61 -9.13 7.10
C LYS A 729 43.59 -8.01 6.83
N TYR A 730 43.98 -6.74 6.96
CA TYR A 730 43.12 -5.61 6.55
C TYR A 730 42.93 -5.53 5.03
N LYS A 731 43.92 -5.93 4.21
CA LYS A 731 43.75 -5.99 2.74
C LYS A 731 42.74 -7.06 2.34
N ILE A 732 42.75 -8.23 3.01
CA ILE A 732 41.75 -9.28 2.81
C ILE A 732 40.33 -8.74 3.05
N ALA A 733 40.12 -7.97 4.13
CA ALA A 733 38.84 -7.33 4.41
C ALA A 733 38.35 -6.43 3.26
N ARG A 734 39.23 -5.60 2.68
CA ARG A 734 38.89 -4.73 1.54
C ARG A 734 38.58 -5.54 0.27
N GLN A 735 39.26 -6.66 0.06
CA GLN A 735 38.99 -7.55 -1.07
C GLN A 735 37.63 -8.24 -0.95
N ILE A 736 37.19 -8.59 0.27
CA ILE A 736 35.83 -9.06 0.53
C ILE A 736 34.81 -7.99 0.12
N GLY A 737 35.07 -6.71 0.41
CA GLY A 737 34.23 -5.58 -0.04
C GLY A 737 34.07 -5.47 -1.56
N ILE A 738 35.13 -5.80 -2.32
CA ILE A 738 35.07 -5.86 -3.78
C ILE A 738 34.15 -7.00 -4.23
N LEU A 739 34.32 -8.21 -3.66
CA LEU A 739 33.49 -9.37 -3.96
C LEU A 739 32.02 -9.13 -3.61
N ASN A 740 31.75 -8.52 -2.45
CA ASN A 740 30.41 -8.12 -2.02
C ASN A 740 29.70 -7.23 -3.06
N THR A 741 30.43 -6.32 -3.70
CA THR A 741 29.86 -5.45 -4.74
C THR A 741 29.63 -6.21 -6.04
N LEU A 742 30.57 -7.06 -6.45
CA LEU A 742 30.51 -7.82 -7.71
C LEU A 742 29.49 -8.96 -7.68
N LEU A 743 29.22 -9.53 -6.51
CA LEU A 743 28.27 -10.63 -6.31
C LEU A 743 26.86 -10.14 -5.94
N LYS A 744 26.63 -8.82 -6.00
CA LYS A 744 25.32 -8.23 -5.72
C LYS A 744 24.23 -8.84 -6.61
N GLY A 745 23.15 -9.33 -5.98
CA GLY A 745 22.03 -9.97 -6.65
C GLY A 745 22.14 -11.49 -6.82
N LYS A 746 23.26 -12.10 -6.40
CA LYS A 746 23.39 -13.56 -6.25
C LYS A 746 23.22 -13.97 -4.79
N ASN A 747 22.69 -15.17 -4.56
CA ASN A 747 22.61 -15.74 -3.22
C ASN A 747 24.00 -16.22 -2.78
N THR A 748 24.75 -15.34 -2.15
CA THR A 748 26.15 -15.60 -1.77
C THR A 748 26.27 -15.90 -0.29
N MET A 749 26.96 -17.00 0.04
CA MET A 749 27.34 -17.35 1.42
C MET A 749 28.79 -16.97 1.66
N LEU A 750 29.03 -16.14 2.67
CA LEU A 750 30.35 -15.76 3.13
C LEU A 750 30.72 -16.62 4.34
N MET A 751 31.87 -17.28 4.30
CA MET A 751 32.32 -18.23 5.33
C MET A 751 33.77 -17.94 5.72
N GLY A 752 34.11 -18.03 7.00
CA GLY A 752 35.52 -17.98 7.40
C GLY A 752 35.79 -17.94 8.90
N PRO A 753 37.06 -17.80 9.29
CA PRO A 753 37.53 -18.05 10.65
C PRO A 753 37.19 -16.90 11.62
N GLY A 754 36.77 -17.28 12.83
CA GLY A 754 36.65 -16.38 13.98
C GLY A 754 35.60 -15.29 13.79
N ARG A 755 35.79 -14.18 14.51
CA ARG A 755 34.86 -13.06 14.57
C ARG A 755 35.05 -12.09 13.40
N TRP A 756 33.99 -11.87 12.63
CA TRP A 756 33.97 -10.88 11.57
C TRP A 756 33.59 -9.50 12.14
N GLY A 757 34.22 -8.43 11.64
CA GLY A 757 34.02 -7.09 12.17
C GLY A 757 34.73 -6.81 13.50
N THR A 758 35.79 -7.57 13.79
CA THR A 758 36.68 -7.32 14.93
C THR A 758 37.67 -6.18 14.67
N SER A 759 38.03 -5.41 15.69
CA SER A 759 39.17 -4.48 15.66
C SER A 759 40.51 -5.17 15.88
N THR A 760 40.51 -6.46 16.22
CA THR A 760 41.69 -7.27 16.54
C THR A 760 41.81 -8.43 15.52
N PRO A 761 42.62 -8.29 14.46
CA PRO A 761 42.70 -9.26 13.35
C PRO A 761 43.22 -10.66 13.70
N SER A 762 43.78 -10.86 14.92
CA SER A 762 44.14 -12.19 15.41
C SER A 762 42.93 -13.02 15.86
N LEU A 763 41.77 -12.38 16.10
CA LEU A 763 40.53 -13.02 16.55
C LEU A 763 39.52 -13.23 15.42
N GLY A 764 39.84 -12.83 14.18
CA GLY A 764 38.97 -12.97 13.01
C GLY A 764 39.17 -11.87 11.98
N VAL A 765 38.22 -11.71 11.06
CA VAL A 765 38.39 -10.85 9.88
C VAL A 765 37.91 -9.40 10.15
N PRO A 766 38.78 -8.37 10.03
CA PRO A 766 38.45 -6.99 10.38
C PRO A 766 37.69 -6.25 9.26
N VAL A 767 36.57 -6.83 8.81
CA VAL A 767 35.67 -6.22 7.82
C VAL A 767 34.80 -5.12 8.45
N HIS A 768 34.42 -4.11 7.67
CA HIS A 768 33.28 -3.27 8.00
C HIS A 768 31.99 -3.88 7.46
N PHE A 769 30.86 -3.56 8.10
CA PHE A 769 29.56 -4.05 7.64
C PHE A 769 29.25 -3.68 6.16
N THR A 770 29.69 -2.50 5.71
CA THR A 770 29.56 -2.05 4.32
C THR A 770 30.27 -2.96 3.31
N GLU A 771 31.19 -3.81 3.77
CA GLU A 771 31.98 -4.71 2.93
C GLU A 771 31.33 -6.09 2.75
N LEU A 772 30.18 -6.35 3.37
CA LEU A 772 29.47 -7.63 3.28
C LEU A 772 27.94 -7.49 3.19
N ASN A 773 27.44 -6.26 3.14
CA ASN A 773 26.01 -5.95 3.20
C ASN A 773 25.14 -6.49 2.03
N ASN A 774 25.74 -7.04 0.97
CA ASN A 774 25.04 -7.70 -0.13
C ASN A 774 25.10 -9.23 -0.05
N MET A 775 25.75 -9.81 0.96
CA MET A 775 25.78 -11.26 1.17
C MET A 775 24.40 -11.76 1.61
N SER A 776 24.09 -13.01 1.32
CA SER A 776 22.81 -13.63 1.71
C SER A 776 22.92 -14.46 2.98
N VAL A 777 24.08 -15.07 3.20
CA VAL A 777 24.40 -15.85 4.39
C VAL A 777 25.81 -15.47 4.87
N MET A 778 25.98 -15.35 6.18
CA MET A 778 27.27 -15.22 6.86
C MET A 778 27.47 -16.44 7.77
N CYS A 779 28.60 -17.11 7.64
CA CYS A 779 28.98 -18.25 8.45
C CYS A 779 30.31 -17.98 9.14
N GLU A 780 30.28 -17.86 10.46
CA GLU A 780 31.49 -17.77 11.27
C GLU A 780 31.88 -19.15 11.78
N ILE A 781 33.16 -19.49 11.67
CA ILE A 781 33.67 -20.82 12.03
C ILE A 781 34.68 -20.66 13.17
N ALA A 782 34.37 -21.27 14.31
CA ALA A 782 35.27 -21.39 15.45
C ALA A 782 35.99 -22.75 15.37
N TYR A 783 37.31 -22.73 15.19
CA TYR A 783 38.18 -23.90 15.16
C TYR A 783 38.71 -24.18 16.56
N SER A 784 38.55 -25.40 17.06
CA SER A 784 38.94 -25.77 18.43
C SER A 784 40.40 -26.22 18.58
N ASP A 785 41.05 -26.51 17.46
CA ASP A 785 42.42 -27.03 17.29
C ASP A 785 43.45 -25.98 16.84
N ARG A 786 42.98 -24.77 16.52
CA ARG A 786 43.79 -23.61 16.15
C ARG A 786 43.50 -22.55 17.21
N ASP A 787 44.48 -21.88 17.81
CA ASP A 787 44.32 -20.87 18.89
C ASP A 787 43.41 -19.65 18.54
N VAL A 788 42.64 -19.74 17.46
CA VAL A 788 41.45 -18.96 17.14
C VAL A 788 40.26 -19.52 17.92
N VAL A 789 40.26 -19.27 19.22
CA VAL A 789 39.02 -19.34 20.01
C VAL A 789 38.59 -17.92 20.36
N PRO A 790 37.72 -17.27 19.56
CA PRO A 790 37.11 -16.02 19.97
C PRO A 790 35.61 -16.17 20.17
N GLU A 791 35.08 -15.33 21.05
CA GLU A 791 33.68 -14.94 21.06
C GLU A 791 33.24 -14.61 19.62
N LEU A 792 32.39 -15.45 19.04
CA LEU A 792 31.79 -15.21 17.72
C LEU A 792 31.02 -13.88 17.73
N SER A 793 30.70 -13.32 16.56
CA SER A 793 29.88 -12.11 16.48
C SER A 793 28.51 -12.28 17.13
N TYR A 794 28.10 -13.50 17.49
CA TYR A 794 26.90 -13.80 18.24
C TYR A 794 26.73 -12.88 19.47
N GLY A 795 25.67 -12.05 19.46
CA GLY A 795 25.41 -11.05 20.51
C GLY A 795 26.19 -9.73 20.39
N SER A 796 26.88 -9.49 19.26
CA SER A 796 27.67 -8.28 18.98
C SER A 796 26.97 -7.18 18.19
N HIS A 797 27.58 -5.99 18.14
CA HIS A 797 27.13 -4.85 17.33
C HIS A 797 27.10 -5.15 15.84
N PHE A 798 28.15 -5.82 15.35
CA PHE A 798 28.22 -6.29 13.98
C PHE A 798 27.12 -7.32 13.67
N PHE A 799 26.73 -8.10 14.67
CA PHE A 799 25.63 -9.05 14.55
C PHE A 799 24.25 -8.38 14.49
N GLN A 800 24.05 -7.27 15.21
CA GLN A 800 22.83 -6.45 15.04
C GLN A 800 22.72 -5.95 13.59
N ASP A 801 23.81 -5.44 12.99
CA ASP A 801 23.82 -4.99 11.59
C ASP A 801 23.49 -6.13 10.60
N LEU A 802 24.01 -7.34 10.84
CA LEU A 802 23.70 -8.54 10.03
C LEU A 802 22.21 -8.89 10.07
N VAL A 803 21.62 -8.90 11.27
CA VAL A 803 20.19 -9.20 11.42
C VAL A 803 19.34 -8.08 10.83
N GLU A 804 19.68 -6.81 11.06
CA GLU A 804 18.95 -5.67 10.53
C GLU A 804 18.93 -5.64 9.00
N THR A 805 19.97 -6.16 8.35
CA THR A 805 20.06 -6.26 6.88
C THR A 805 19.47 -7.53 6.29
N GLY A 806 19.03 -8.48 7.14
CA GLY A 806 18.41 -9.73 6.71
C GLY A 806 19.40 -10.75 6.16
N ILE A 807 20.69 -10.61 6.52
CA ILE A 807 21.72 -11.60 6.22
C ILE A 807 21.53 -12.77 7.18
N PHE A 808 21.34 -13.97 6.64
CA PHE A 808 21.18 -15.16 7.48
C PHE A 808 22.51 -15.46 8.16
N TYR A 809 22.53 -15.61 9.48
CA TYR A 809 23.74 -15.79 10.25
C TYR A 809 23.84 -17.21 10.76
N VAL A 810 25.02 -17.82 10.64
CA VAL A 810 25.35 -19.13 11.20
C VAL A 810 26.67 -19.04 11.96
N ALA A 811 26.68 -19.56 13.17
CA ALA A 811 27.88 -19.78 13.98
C ALA A 811 28.13 -21.28 14.07
N LEU A 812 29.23 -21.75 13.46
CA LEU A 812 29.67 -23.13 13.50
C LEU A 812 30.81 -23.28 14.52
N PHE A 813 30.62 -24.18 15.48
CA PHE A 813 31.63 -24.56 16.45
C PHE A 813 32.17 -25.93 16.08
N ASP A 814 33.39 -25.96 15.55
CA ASP A 814 34.02 -27.20 15.14
C ASP A 814 34.29 -28.10 16.36
N ASN A 815 34.12 -29.41 16.20
CA ASN A 815 34.20 -30.45 17.25
C ASN A 815 33.15 -30.41 18.40
N LYS A 816 32.04 -29.68 18.29
CA LYS A 816 30.88 -29.89 19.21
C LYS A 816 30.05 -31.11 18.79
N GLU A 817 29.50 -31.86 19.75
CA GLU A 817 28.75 -33.11 19.52
C GLU A 817 27.59 -32.98 18.50
N ASN A 818 26.99 -31.79 18.39
CA ASN A 818 25.82 -31.50 17.53
C ASN A 818 26.15 -30.65 16.29
N VAL A 819 27.43 -30.54 15.92
CA VAL A 819 27.88 -29.80 14.73
C VAL A 819 28.58 -30.75 13.77
N VAL A 820 28.25 -30.63 12.49
CA VAL A 820 28.92 -31.30 11.37
C VAL A 820 29.41 -30.21 10.44
N PHE A 821 30.70 -30.21 10.10
CA PHE A 821 31.28 -29.32 9.11
C PHE A 821 32.27 -30.10 8.25
N ASN A 822 31.99 -30.23 6.95
CA ASN A 822 32.83 -30.96 6.00
C ASN A 822 33.63 -29.98 5.14
N GLU A 823 34.65 -29.36 5.74
CA GLU A 823 35.50 -28.37 5.06
C GLU A 823 36.13 -28.92 3.77
N ASP A 824 36.55 -30.20 3.77
CA ASP A 824 37.20 -30.83 2.63
C ASP A 824 36.32 -30.89 1.38
N ALA A 825 34.99 -30.88 1.52
CA ALA A 825 34.07 -30.83 0.39
C ALA A 825 34.17 -29.51 -0.41
N LEU A 826 34.70 -28.44 0.19
CA LEU A 826 35.01 -27.18 -0.49
C LEU A 826 36.35 -27.26 -1.23
N LYS A 827 37.33 -28.00 -0.69
CA LYS A 827 38.68 -28.15 -1.28
C LYS A 827 38.66 -28.91 -2.61
N GLU A 828 37.68 -29.78 -2.82
CA GLU A 828 37.49 -30.52 -4.08
C GLU A 828 36.96 -29.65 -5.23
N ARG A 829 36.53 -28.41 -4.96
CA ARG A 829 35.95 -27.49 -5.97
C ARG A 829 36.98 -26.54 -6.57
N GLU A 830 36.76 -26.14 -7.82
CA GLU A 830 37.61 -25.14 -8.50
C GLU A 830 37.46 -23.75 -7.86
N ASN A 831 38.58 -23.13 -7.46
CA ASN A 831 38.59 -21.73 -7.00
C ASN A 831 38.45 -20.78 -8.19
N ILE A 832 37.32 -20.07 -8.27
CA ILE A 832 37.00 -19.12 -9.33
C ILE A 832 37.21 -17.65 -8.95
N ALA A 833 37.86 -17.36 -7.81
CA ALA A 833 38.07 -15.99 -7.32
C ALA A 833 38.76 -15.08 -8.34
N SER A 834 39.73 -15.60 -9.08
CA SER A 834 40.48 -14.88 -10.12
C SER A 834 39.62 -14.41 -11.30
N ARG A 835 38.42 -15.00 -11.51
CA ARG A 835 37.49 -14.58 -12.56
C ARG A 835 36.80 -13.25 -12.24
N PHE A 836 36.74 -12.86 -10.96
CA PHE A 836 36.06 -11.64 -10.52
C PHE A 836 37.00 -10.42 -10.46
N SER A 837 38.22 -10.60 -9.96
CA SER A 837 39.25 -9.57 -10.00
C SER A 837 40.64 -10.17 -9.84
N LYS A 838 41.62 -9.62 -10.59
CA LYS A 838 43.04 -9.97 -10.44
C LYS A 838 43.67 -9.46 -9.14
N SER A 839 42.99 -8.57 -8.42
CA SER A 839 43.47 -7.99 -7.15
C SER A 839 43.12 -8.84 -5.92
N ILE A 840 42.39 -9.94 -6.09
CA ILE A 840 41.99 -10.84 -5.00
C ILE A 840 43.15 -11.80 -4.70
N ASN A 841 43.49 -11.95 -3.42
CA ASN A 841 44.43 -12.95 -2.95
C ASN A 841 43.74 -14.33 -2.98
N THR A 842 44.05 -15.13 -4.01
CA THR A 842 43.43 -16.43 -4.24
C THR A 842 43.93 -17.54 -3.32
N ASP A 843 45.05 -17.31 -2.62
CA ASP A 843 45.60 -18.26 -1.65
C ASP A 843 44.73 -18.25 -0.38
N VAL A 844 44.25 -17.08 0.01
CA VAL A 844 43.46 -16.84 1.23
C VAL A 844 41.95 -16.82 0.96
N ILE A 845 41.52 -16.14 -0.10
CA ILE A 845 40.09 -16.03 -0.48
C ILE A 845 39.81 -17.00 -1.62
N LYS A 846 38.93 -17.96 -1.34
CA LYS A 846 38.48 -18.97 -2.29
C LYS A 846 37.02 -18.70 -2.64
N VAL A 847 36.67 -18.61 -3.92
CA VAL A 847 35.29 -18.43 -4.37
C VAL A 847 34.87 -19.68 -5.13
N TYR A 848 33.74 -20.25 -4.77
CA TYR A 848 33.22 -21.49 -5.36
C TYR A 848 31.86 -21.26 -5.99
N ASP A 849 31.66 -21.81 -7.21
CA ASP A 849 30.31 -21.95 -7.77
C ASP A 849 29.62 -23.15 -7.08
N THR A 850 28.45 -22.91 -6.52
CA THR A 850 27.73 -23.89 -5.70
C THR A 850 26.30 -24.13 -6.17
N LYS A 851 26.02 -23.92 -7.46
CA LYS A 851 24.72 -24.27 -8.05
C LYS A 851 24.26 -25.68 -7.66
N GLY A 852 23.10 -25.73 -7.00
CA GLY A 852 22.50 -26.97 -6.48
C GLY A 852 22.63 -27.15 -4.96
N LEU A 853 23.48 -26.36 -4.29
CA LEU A 853 23.57 -26.32 -2.83
C LEU A 853 22.45 -25.45 -2.27
N GLU A 854 21.77 -25.93 -1.23
CA GLU A 854 20.71 -25.18 -0.53
C GLU A 854 21.00 -25.14 0.98
N ILE A 855 20.69 -24.02 1.62
CA ILE A 855 20.65 -23.92 3.08
C ILE A 855 19.20 -24.04 3.56
N TYR A 856 19.01 -24.82 4.62
CA TYR A 856 17.77 -25.16 5.28
C TYR A 856 17.87 -24.74 6.75
N SER A 857 16.81 -24.16 7.30
CA SER A 857 16.71 -23.95 8.74
C SER A 857 15.29 -24.13 9.26
N ASP A 858 15.21 -24.61 10.50
CA ASP A 858 14.00 -24.64 11.31
C ASP A 858 14.29 -24.06 12.70
N ILE A 859 13.72 -22.90 12.95
CA ILE A 859 13.79 -22.15 14.21
C ILE A 859 13.11 -22.91 15.35
N LYS A 860 12.02 -23.65 15.12
CA LYS A 860 11.33 -24.38 16.20
C LYS A 860 12.18 -25.52 16.73
N GLU A 861 12.76 -26.28 15.82
CA GLU A 861 13.66 -27.39 16.16
C GLU A 861 15.09 -26.91 16.49
N GLN A 862 15.37 -25.62 16.24
CA GLN A 862 16.70 -25.02 16.32
C GLN A 862 17.72 -25.80 15.48
N ILE A 863 17.41 -26.14 14.22
CA ILE A 863 18.33 -26.87 13.32
C ILE A 863 18.62 -26.03 12.07
N VAL A 864 19.90 -25.98 11.67
CA VAL A 864 20.36 -25.44 10.38
C VAL A 864 21.19 -26.49 9.65
N MET A 865 21.05 -26.56 8.33
CA MET A 865 21.79 -27.48 7.47
C MET A 865 22.02 -26.89 6.09
N CYS A 866 23.21 -27.10 5.51
CA CYS A 866 23.49 -26.76 4.12
C CYS A 866 23.88 -28.02 3.33
N LYS A 867 23.13 -28.33 2.27
CA LYS A 867 23.26 -29.56 1.48
C LYS A 867 23.05 -29.33 -0.01
#